data_AF-A0A2E3BWW5-F1
#
_entry.id   AF-A0A2E3BWW5-F1
#
_cell.length_a   1.000
_cell.length_b   1.000
_cell.length_c   1.000
_cell.angle_alpha   90.00
_cell.angle_beta   90.00
_cell.angle_gamma   90.00
#
_symmetry.space_group_name_H-M   'P 1'
#
loop_
_entity.id
_entity.type
_entity.pdbx_description
1 polymer ?
#
loop_
_entity_poly.entity_id
_entity_poly.type
_entity_poly.pdbx_seq_one_letter_code
_entity_poly.pdbx_strand_id
1 'polypeptide(L)'
;MPFTQYTSLDFDEIKAQIKDYLRANSNFTDFDFEGSNFSVLIDTLAYNTYINSFNANLLANESFLDSATLRENVISLARNIGYVPRSKTAARASVWFTVEVEGEDPNVTTDRLKRVYLKPGLVCVGSTGDTSFRFSIVEAHSAPAVINRIENGKNIYTAQFGSPENPLEIIQGTYLSRTFAYVPNQDQRFILDNSDIDSSTIKVFVGSTDQDDIGAPMGTEWAMVDNIVNVNKNSEIFFLQEIADEKHEILFGDGIIGKPLGSTAIGKENLSGTPLSNDKVTVRYITCDGVEGNGASQFDFQGGFMDNDPIIVGANTIKPFNSITVNVVRGSGNGAEIENLSSIKYYAPRLYSSQYRAVTSRDYEAIIESIYPRTESVAVVGGEELDPPKFGNVQISIKPKNGTYVSDFDKLQIKNKLKSYAVAGINADIVDLKILYVELHSTVYYNSAFNSNPAELKSRVSSALESYASSIDINKFGGRFKYSKILQLIDRVDDSITSNITKVIIRRDMKVLIDQFAQYELCFGNRFYINPEGFNIKSTGFTISGSNDILFLTDVPNKKPDGSLDGSGKGILSAITRSQKNELKVIVKSVGIVDYVKGEIIINTLNITKTVAANDLIEIQAFPDSNDVLGLKDLYLTFNTSNTTINMVKDVIASGEDVSGVVFSRDYYTSSYSNGELERK
;
A
#
# COMPACT_ATOMS: atom_id res chain seq x y z
N MET A 1 -6.37 -14.91 19.58
CA MET A 1 -6.55 -14.93 21.05
C MET A 1 -5.23 -15.38 21.65
N PRO A 2 -4.68 -14.73 22.69
CA PRO A 2 -3.46 -15.21 23.33
C PRO A 2 -3.72 -16.63 23.84
N PHE A 3 -2.84 -17.57 23.47
CA PHE A 3 -3.14 -19.01 23.52
C PHE A 3 -3.23 -19.56 24.94
N THR A 4 -2.77 -18.82 25.95
CA THR A 4 -2.81 -19.24 27.36
C THR A 4 -2.64 -18.02 28.27
N GLN A 5 -3.65 -17.73 29.09
CA GLN A 5 -3.53 -16.83 30.24
C GLN A 5 -2.76 -17.59 31.34
N TYR A 6 -1.45 -17.79 31.13
CA TYR A 6 -0.60 -18.34 32.19
C TYR A 6 -0.52 -17.30 33.30
N THR A 7 -1.20 -17.62 34.41
CA THR A 7 -1.08 -17.00 35.73
C THR A 7 -1.49 -15.53 35.83
N SER A 8 -2.18 -15.20 36.91
CA SER A 8 -2.26 -13.84 37.45
C SER A 8 -0.86 -13.22 37.43
N LEU A 9 -0.63 -12.24 36.56
CA LEU A 9 0.61 -11.48 36.53
C LEU A 9 0.61 -10.37 37.59
N ASP A 10 -0.48 -10.19 38.34
CA ASP A 10 -0.49 -9.23 39.42
C ASP A 10 0.42 -9.67 40.56
N PHE A 11 1.29 -8.76 41.00
CA PHE A 11 2.27 -9.01 42.05
C PHE A 11 1.57 -9.43 43.35
N ASP A 12 0.45 -8.78 43.68
CA ASP A 12 -0.28 -9.06 44.92
C ASP A 12 -0.94 -10.45 44.88
N GLU A 13 -1.43 -10.88 43.72
CA GLU A 13 -1.99 -12.23 43.53
C GLU A 13 -0.90 -13.30 43.59
N ILE A 14 0.27 -13.06 42.99
CA ILE A 14 1.44 -13.97 43.08
C ILE A 14 1.90 -14.09 44.54
N LYS A 15 1.99 -12.96 45.25
CA LYS A 15 2.34 -12.93 46.67
C LYS A 15 1.34 -13.73 47.50
N ALA A 16 0.04 -13.58 47.25
CA ALA A 16 -1.00 -14.35 47.92
C ALA A 16 -0.86 -15.86 47.65
N GLN A 17 -0.62 -16.26 46.41
CA GLN A 17 -0.41 -17.67 46.04
C GLN A 17 0.82 -18.30 46.70
N ILE A 18 1.94 -17.56 46.76
CA ILE A 18 3.16 -18.03 47.46
C ILE A 18 2.89 -18.18 48.96
N LYS A 19 2.16 -17.23 49.58
CA LYS A 19 1.74 -17.34 50.99
C LYS A 19 0.89 -18.59 51.22
N ASP A 20 -0.11 -18.83 50.36
CA ASP A 20 -1.01 -19.98 50.50
C ASP A 20 -0.28 -21.32 50.25
N TYR A 21 0.65 -21.36 49.30
CA TYR A 21 1.51 -22.52 49.06
C TYR A 21 2.38 -22.83 50.28
N LEU A 22 3.03 -21.82 50.87
CA LEU A 22 3.86 -21.99 52.07
C LEU A 22 3.03 -22.43 53.28
N ARG A 23 1.80 -21.92 53.44
CA ARG A 23 0.88 -22.36 54.49
C ARG A 23 0.47 -23.83 54.34
N ALA A 24 0.28 -24.31 53.11
CA ALA A 24 -0.20 -25.67 52.84
C ALA A 24 0.90 -26.74 52.88
N ASN A 25 2.13 -26.42 52.47
CA ASN A 25 3.19 -27.40 52.22
C ASN A 25 4.40 -27.32 53.16
N SER A 26 4.42 -26.41 54.13
CA SER A 26 5.56 -26.26 55.03
C SER A 26 5.25 -26.65 56.47
N ASN A 27 6.29 -27.04 57.20
CA ASN A 27 6.24 -27.24 58.66
C ASN A 27 6.18 -25.90 59.43
N PHE A 28 5.98 -24.76 58.75
CA PHE A 28 5.95 -23.42 59.33
C PHE A 28 4.54 -22.97 59.71
N THR A 29 3.79 -23.80 60.45
CA THR A 29 2.41 -23.48 60.89
C THR A 29 2.34 -22.27 61.82
N ASP A 30 3.45 -21.94 62.50
CA ASP A 30 3.50 -20.95 63.58
C ASP A 30 4.07 -19.59 63.13
N PHE A 31 4.39 -19.42 61.85
CA PHE A 31 4.96 -18.18 61.32
C PHE A 31 3.88 -17.22 60.83
N ASP A 32 3.91 -15.97 61.33
CA ASP A 32 3.13 -14.87 60.79
C ASP A 32 3.81 -14.30 59.53
N PHE A 33 3.17 -14.53 58.39
CA PHE A 33 3.64 -14.12 57.06
C PHE A 33 3.33 -12.65 56.73
N GLU A 34 2.71 -11.88 57.62
CA GLU A 34 2.41 -10.45 57.43
C GLU A 34 3.28 -9.54 58.31
N GLY A 35 3.56 -9.95 59.56
CA GLY A 35 4.29 -9.11 60.53
C GLY A 35 5.80 -9.37 60.65
N SER A 36 6.35 -10.36 59.94
CA SER A 36 7.74 -10.82 60.11
C SER A 36 8.68 -10.31 59.00
N ASN A 37 10.00 -10.31 59.26
CA ASN A 37 11.05 -10.17 58.23
C ASN A 37 10.87 -11.19 57.08
N PHE A 38 10.13 -12.26 57.33
CA PHE A 38 9.73 -13.24 56.34
C PHE A 38 8.81 -12.66 55.24
N SER A 39 8.03 -11.62 55.52
CA SER A 39 7.25 -10.91 54.47
C SER A 39 8.17 -10.30 53.43
N VAL A 40 9.31 -9.72 53.84
CA VAL A 40 10.29 -9.15 52.89
C VAL A 40 10.90 -10.23 52.00
N LEU A 41 11.10 -11.44 52.54
CA LEU A 41 11.60 -12.58 51.78
C LEU A 41 10.54 -13.14 50.83
N ILE A 42 9.27 -13.17 51.24
CA ILE A 42 8.15 -13.50 50.34
C ILE A 42 8.04 -12.44 49.24
N ASP A 43 8.23 -11.16 49.55
CA ASP A 43 8.19 -10.07 48.57
C ASP A 43 9.30 -10.21 47.53
N THR A 44 10.51 -10.57 47.94
CA THR A 44 11.61 -10.82 46.98
C THR A 44 11.37 -12.07 46.13
N LEU A 45 10.81 -13.14 46.70
CA LEU A 45 10.41 -14.33 45.95
C LEU A 45 9.26 -14.05 44.98
N ALA A 46 8.25 -13.29 45.41
CA ALA A 46 7.13 -12.86 44.58
C ALA A 46 7.63 -11.97 43.44
N TYR A 47 8.57 -11.07 43.70
CA TYR A 47 9.18 -10.22 42.68
C TYR A 47 10.01 -11.01 41.67
N ASN A 48 10.82 -11.97 42.13
CA ASN A 48 11.56 -12.87 41.23
C ASN A 48 10.62 -13.72 40.36
N THR A 49 9.56 -14.25 40.98
CA THR A 49 8.53 -15.05 40.29
C THR A 49 7.78 -14.19 39.28
N TYR A 50 7.41 -12.96 39.63
CA TYR A 50 6.78 -12.01 38.73
C TYR A 50 7.64 -11.75 37.48
N ILE A 51 8.93 -11.44 37.66
CA ILE A 51 9.85 -11.22 36.53
C ILE A 51 9.97 -12.48 35.66
N ASN A 52 10.14 -13.66 36.27
CA ASN A 52 10.26 -14.91 35.53
C ASN A 52 8.97 -15.27 34.78
N SER A 53 7.80 -15.10 35.41
CA SER A 53 6.50 -15.33 34.79
C SER A 53 6.22 -14.35 33.66
N PHE A 54 6.59 -13.07 33.83
CA PHE A 54 6.50 -12.07 32.78
C PHE A 54 7.37 -12.44 31.58
N ASN A 55 8.64 -12.78 31.81
CA ASN A 55 9.57 -13.19 30.75
C ASN A 55 9.13 -14.48 30.05
N ALA A 56 8.63 -15.46 30.81
CA ALA A 56 8.10 -16.71 30.25
C ALA A 56 6.84 -16.48 29.41
N ASN A 57 5.94 -15.59 29.85
CA ASN A 57 4.76 -15.21 29.10
C ASN A 57 5.15 -14.50 27.79
N LEU A 58 6.10 -13.56 27.84
CA LEU A 58 6.63 -12.90 26.66
C LEU A 58 7.25 -13.91 25.68
N LEU A 59 8.12 -14.81 26.17
CA LEU A 59 8.75 -15.84 25.34
C LEU A 59 7.74 -16.79 24.70
N ALA A 60 6.70 -17.19 25.44
CA ALA A 60 5.63 -18.04 24.92
C ALA A 60 4.83 -17.31 23.82
N ASN A 61 4.49 -16.04 24.02
CA ASN A 61 3.77 -15.26 23.00
C ASN A 61 4.62 -15.02 21.75
N GLU A 62 5.93 -14.79 21.91
CA GLU A 62 6.86 -14.58 20.79
C GLU A 62 7.17 -15.87 19.99
N SER A 63 6.84 -17.04 20.53
CA SER A 63 7.06 -18.33 19.86
C SER A 63 6.00 -18.67 18.79
N PHE A 64 4.85 -18.00 18.80
CA PHE A 64 3.76 -18.24 17.83
C PHE A 64 3.53 -17.02 16.95
N LEU A 65 3.33 -17.24 15.65
CA LEU A 65 3.22 -16.18 14.65
C LEU A 65 2.09 -15.18 14.95
N ASP A 66 0.93 -15.67 15.39
CA ASP A 66 -0.24 -14.82 15.68
C ASP A 66 -0.01 -13.91 16.89
N SER A 67 0.64 -14.41 17.95
CA SER A 67 0.86 -13.67 19.20
C SER A 67 2.15 -12.87 19.25
N ALA A 68 3.15 -13.19 18.42
CA ALA A 68 4.44 -12.51 18.42
C ALA A 68 4.29 -11.02 18.13
N THR A 69 4.86 -10.17 18.96
CA THR A 69 4.77 -8.71 18.84
C THR A 69 6.03 -8.11 18.24
N LEU A 70 7.19 -8.74 18.48
CA LEU A 70 8.46 -8.29 17.94
C LEU A 70 8.59 -8.66 16.46
N ARG A 71 8.98 -7.68 15.64
CA ARG A 71 9.12 -7.85 14.20
C ARG A 71 10.10 -8.96 13.83
N GLU A 72 11.27 -8.97 14.47
CA GLU A 72 12.30 -9.99 14.24
C GLU A 72 11.78 -11.43 14.45
N ASN A 73 10.95 -11.66 15.48
CA ASN A 73 10.41 -12.98 15.78
C ASN A 73 9.35 -13.37 14.75
N VAL A 74 8.45 -12.44 14.38
CA VAL A 74 7.47 -12.66 13.32
C VAL A 74 8.16 -13.03 12.01
N ILE A 75 9.24 -12.34 11.65
CA ILE A 75 10.03 -12.63 10.43
C ILE A 75 10.70 -14.00 10.53
N SER A 76 11.33 -14.32 11.67
CA SER A 76 11.98 -15.62 11.86
C SER A 76 10.98 -16.77 11.76
N LEU A 77 9.77 -16.60 12.28
CA LEU A 77 8.69 -17.58 12.18
C LEU A 77 8.13 -17.65 10.75
N ALA A 78 7.95 -16.52 10.07
CA ALA A 78 7.52 -16.45 8.67
C ALA A 78 8.56 -17.10 7.73
N ARG A 79 9.85 -16.96 8.04
CA ARG A 79 10.95 -17.60 7.31
C ARG A 79 10.86 -19.12 7.39
N ASN A 80 10.51 -19.68 8.54
CA ASN A 80 10.35 -21.14 8.69
C ASN A 80 9.28 -21.72 7.76
N ILE A 81 8.29 -20.93 7.37
CA ILE A 81 7.23 -21.30 6.42
C ILE A 81 7.51 -20.80 4.99
N GLY A 82 8.72 -20.32 4.71
CA GLY A 82 9.15 -19.89 3.38
C GLY A 82 8.64 -18.51 2.93
N TYR A 83 8.04 -17.72 3.83
CA TYR A 83 7.62 -16.36 3.51
C TYR A 83 8.75 -15.36 3.79
N VAL A 84 9.19 -14.66 2.75
CA VAL A 84 10.13 -13.54 2.88
C VAL A 84 9.32 -12.23 2.83
N PRO A 85 9.29 -11.45 3.93
CA PRO A 85 8.60 -10.18 3.95
C PRO A 85 9.18 -9.18 2.95
N ARG A 86 8.34 -8.25 2.50
CA ARG A 86 8.78 -7.19 1.59
C ARG A 86 9.57 -6.13 2.35
N SER A 87 10.74 -5.79 1.81
CA SER A 87 11.53 -4.64 2.25
C SER A 87 10.85 -3.33 1.84
N LYS A 88 11.41 -2.20 2.31
CA LYS A 88 11.06 -0.88 1.79
C LYS A 88 11.30 -0.84 0.27
N THR A 89 10.38 -0.29 -0.52
CA THR A 89 10.52 -0.20 -1.98
C THR A 89 10.75 1.25 -2.41
N ALA A 90 11.68 1.45 -3.33
CA ALA A 90 12.05 2.76 -3.83
C ALA A 90 11.00 3.31 -4.82
N ALA A 91 10.78 4.64 -4.77
CA ALA A 91 9.97 5.32 -5.77
C ALA A 91 10.66 5.26 -7.14
N ARG A 92 9.91 4.96 -8.20
CA ARG A 92 10.43 4.84 -9.57
C ARG A 92 9.82 5.90 -10.46
N ALA A 93 10.63 6.52 -11.31
CA ALA A 93 10.20 7.47 -12.33
C ALA A 93 10.65 7.00 -13.71
N SER A 94 9.91 7.39 -14.74
CA SER A 94 10.22 7.04 -16.12
C SER A 94 10.57 8.31 -16.89
N VAL A 95 11.83 8.39 -17.33
CA VAL A 95 12.39 9.58 -17.98
C VAL A 95 13.05 9.22 -19.31
N TRP A 96 13.21 10.20 -20.17
CA TRP A 96 14.11 10.09 -21.32
C TRP A 96 14.85 11.40 -21.50
N PHE A 97 16.07 11.33 -22.02
CA PHE A 97 16.87 12.51 -22.28
C PHE A 97 17.85 12.25 -23.42
N THR A 98 18.31 13.33 -24.01
CA THR A 98 19.31 13.30 -25.08
C THR A 98 20.57 13.96 -24.58
N VAL A 99 21.71 13.31 -24.78
CA VAL A 99 23.02 13.86 -24.44
C VAL A 99 23.81 14.13 -25.72
N GLU A 100 24.44 15.29 -25.77
CA GLU A 100 25.47 15.62 -26.75
C GLU A 100 26.84 15.45 -26.10
N VAL A 101 27.72 14.72 -26.77
CA VAL A 101 29.07 14.39 -26.32
C VAL A 101 30.07 14.85 -27.36
N GLU A 102 31.13 15.52 -26.91
CA GLU A 102 32.26 15.88 -27.75
C GLU A 102 33.14 14.64 -28.00
N GLY A 103 33.34 14.28 -29.26
CA GLY A 103 34.19 13.16 -29.65
C GLY A 103 35.47 13.58 -30.35
N GLU A 104 36.04 12.67 -31.13
CA GLU A 104 37.34 12.87 -31.78
C GLU A 104 37.28 13.82 -32.99
N ASP A 105 38.47 14.23 -33.43
CA ASP A 105 38.69 15.03 -34.64
C ASP A 105 38.15 14.26 -35.88
N PRO A 106 37.43 14.91 -36.82
CA PRO A 106 36.79 14.24 -37.95
C PRO A 106 37.74 13.44 -38.86
N ASN A 107 39.05 13.65 -38.74
CA ASN A 107 40.09 12.97 -39.52
C ASN A 107 40.61 11.67 -38.89
N VAL A 108 40.22 11.37 -37.64
CA VAL A 108 40.60 10.13 -36.96
C VAL A 108 39.58 9.04 -37.32
N THR A 109 40.06 7.93 -37.89
CA THR A 109 39.23 6.80 -38.36
C THR A 109 38.87 5.80 -37.25
N THR A 110 39.30 6.06 -36.01
CA THR A 110 39.01 5.21 -34.86
C THR A 110 37.65 5.61 -34.28
N ASP A 111 36.61 4.87 -34.65
CA ASP A 111 35.22 5.15 -34.25
C ASP A 111 34.97 4.71 -32.79
N ARG A 112 35.56 5.44 -31.84
CA ARG A 112 35.56 5.10 -30.40
C ARG A 112 34.18 5.22 -29.76
N LEU A 113 33.37 6.20 -30.16
CA LEU A 113 32.11 6.58 -29.52
C LEU A 113 30.87 6.02 -30.24
N LYS A 114 30.89 4.77 -30.70
CA LYS A 114 29.70 4.14 -31.32
C LYS A 114 28.53 3.99 -30.35
N ARG A 115 28.82 3.85 -29.06
CA ARG A 115 27.84 3.71 -27.98
C ARG A 115 28.31 4.52 -26.78
N VAL A 116 27.38 5.17 -26.12
CA VAL A 116 27.62 5.87 -24.85
C VAL A 116 26.97 5.08 -23.74
N TYR A 117 27.68 4.90 -22.63
CA TYR A 117 27.19 4.18 -21.45
C TYR A 117 26.88 5.18 -20.34
N LEU A 118 25.69 5.08 -19.74
CA LEU A 118 25.33 5.80 -18.54
C LEU A 118 25.87 5.02 -17.33
N LYS A 119 26.67 5.68 -16.49
CA LYS A 119 27.31 5.06 -15.33
C LYS A 119 26.24 4.66 -14.30
N PRO A 120 26.32 3.47 -13.68
CA PRO A 120 25.48 3.14 -12.54
C PRO A 120 25.77 4.06 -11.36
N GLY A 121 24.73 4.45 -10.63
CA GLY A 121 24.81 5.45 -9.57
C GLY A 121 23.79 6.56 -9.74
N LEU A 122 24.09 7.73 -9.15
CA LEU A 122 23.24 8.92 -9.23
C LEU A 122 23.07 9.37 -10.67
N VAL A 123 21.82 9.59 -11.10
CA VAL A 123 21.46 10.07 -12.45
C VAL A 123 20.74 11.40 -12.37
N CYS A 124 19.76 11.54 -11.48
CA CYS A 124 18.96 12.75 -11.37
C CYS A 124 18.72 13.15 -9.91
N VAL A 125 18.41 14.42 -9.68
CA VAL A 125 17.81 14.91 -8.44
C VAL A 125 16.41 15.41 -8.76
N GLY A 126 15.41 14.81 -8.13
CA GLY A 126 14.01 15.19 -8.28
C GLY A 126 13.57 16.10 -7.15
N SER A 127 12.72 17.09 -7.44
CA SER A 127 12.09 17.93 -6.41
C SER A 127 10.66 17.47 -6.12
N THR A 128 10.34 17.36 -4.82
CA THR A 128 8.99 17.16 -4.28
C THR A 128 8.79 18.20 -3.18
N GLY A 129 7.89 19.16 -3.41
CA GLY A 129 7.68 20.29 -2.49
C GLY A 129 8.97 21.08 -2.26
N ASP A 130 9.36 21.26 -0.99
CA ASP A 130 10.60 21.94 -0.57
C ASP A 130 11.80 20.97 -0.39
N THR A 131 11.61 19.68 -0.64
CA THR A 131 12.64 18.63 -0.45
C THR A 131 13.16 18.10 -1.80
N SER A 132 14.43 17.70 -1.81
CA SER A 132 15.07 17.13 -2.99
C SER A 132 15.49 15.68 -2.74
N PHE A 133 15.16 14.81 -3.69
CA PHE A 133 15.44 13.37 -3.62
C PHE A 133 16.40 12.96 -4.72
N ARG A 134 17.29 12.03 -4.39
CA ARG A 134 18.28 11.48 -5.34
C ARG A 134 17.67 10.30 -6.08
N PHE A 135 17.90 10.23 -7.39
CA PHE A 135 17.48 9.13 -8.24
C PHE A 135 18.70 8.50 -8.90
N SER A 136 18.82 7.19 -8.73
CA SER A 136 19.94 6.38 -9.15
C SER A 136 19.50 5.23 -10.07
N ILE A 137 20.45 4.65 -10.78
CA ILE A 137 20.28 3.40 -11.53
C ILE A 137 21.28 2.36 -11.02
N VAL A 138 20.84 1.10 -10.96
CA VAL A 138 21.69 -0.04 -10.54
C VAL A 138 22.56 -0.58 -11.67
N GLU A 139 22.06 -0.48 -12.91
CA GLU A 139 22.66 -1.05 -14.11
C GLU A 139 23.06 0.05 -15.09
N ALA A 140 24.17 -0.20 -15.77
CA ALA A 140 24.63 0.67 -16.85
C ALA A 140 23.69 0.51 -18.04
N HIS A 141 23.17 1.63 -18.54
CA HIS A 141 22.38 1.65 -19.76
C HIS A 141 23.26 2.11 -20.91
N SER A 142 23.10 1.50 -22.09
CA SER A 142 23.84 1.90 -23.29
C SER A 142 22.91 2.44 -24.37
N ALA A 143 23.31 3.55 -24.97
CA ALA A 143 22.62 4.16 -26.10
C ALA A 143 23.55 4.23 -27.31
N PRO A 144 23.06 3.97 -28.54
CA PRO A 144 23.84 4.22 -29.74
C PRO A 144 24.10 5.73 -29.87
N ALA A 145 25.33 6.11 -30.21
CA ALA A 145 25.70 7.49 -30.49
C ALA A 145 25.78 7.71 -32.00
N VAL A 146 25.17 8.79 -32.49
CA VAL A 146 25.19 9.16 -33.90
C VAL A 146 25.83 10.54 -34.04
N ILE A 147 26.65 10.72 -35.08
CA ILE A 147 27.25 12.03 -35.39
C ILE A 147 26.14 12.98 -35.83
N ASN A 148 25.95 14.08 -35.10
CA ASN A 148 24.91 15.06 -35.36
C ASN A 148 25.46 16.28 -36.10
N ARG A 149 26.57 16.86 -35.59
CA ARG A 149 27.22 18.03 -36.19
C ARG A 149 28.73 18.07 -35.92
N ILE A 150 29.44 18.93 -36.66
CA ILE A 150 30.86 19.24 -36.44
C ILE A 150 30.94 20.65 -35.88
N GLU A 151 31.57 20.83 -34.72
CA GLU A 151 31.72 22.12 -34.04
C GLU A 151 33.13 22.21 -33.44
N ASN A 152 33.80 23.36 -33.54
CA ASN A 152 35.20 23.55 -33.13
C ASN A 152 36.20 22.50 -33.67
N GLY A 153 35.96 21.97 -34.87
CA GLY A 153 36.84 20.97 -35.50
C GLY A 153 36.75 19.57 -34.88
N LYS A 154 35.69 19.27 -34.11
CA LYS A 154 35.44 17.95 -33.53
C LYS A 154 34.02 17.46 -33.84
N ASN A 155 33.85 16.14 -33.88
CA ASN A 155 32.54 15.52 -34.07
C ASN A 155 31.73 15.57 -32.77
N ILE A 156 30.50 16.09 -32.83
CA ILE A 156 29.53 16.01 -31.73
C ILE A 156 28.63 14.80 -31.97
N TYR A 157 28.66 13.87 -31.03
CA TYR A 157 27.83 12.69 -30.99
C TYR A 157 26.57 12.97 -30.18
N THR A 158 25.42 12.58 -30.68
CA THR A 158 24.15 12.63 -29.96
C THR A 158 23.74 11.21 -29.61
N ALA A 159 23.51 10.96 -28.31
CA ALA A 159 23.00 9.69 -27.80
C ALA A 159 21.68 9.92 -27.06
N GLN A 160 20.66 9.13 -27.39
CA GLN A 160 19.35 9.22 -26.76
C GLN A 160 19.16 8.07 -25.76
N PHE A 161 18.91 8.41 -24.51
CA PHE A 161 18.62 7.45 -23.44
C PHE A 161 17.11 7.40 -23.20
N GLY A 162 16.50 6.28 -23.58
CA GLY A 162 15.06 6.09 -23.54
C GLY A 162 14.31 6.81 -24.67
N SER A 163 13.06 6.44 -24.89
CA SER A 163 12.12 7.12 -25.78
C SER A 163 10.78 7.33 -25.07
N PRO A 164 9.86 8.14 -25.62
CA PRO A 164 8.52 8.27 -25.09
C PRO A 164 7.77 6.92 -24.97
N GLU A 165 8.11 5.95 -25.82
CA GLU A 165 7.51 4.61 -25.85
C GLU A 165 8.25 3.60 -24.97
N ASN A 166 9.58 3.72 -24.84
CA ASN A 166 10.43 2.89 -23.99
C ASN A 166 11.30 3.79 -23.09
N PRO A 167 10.73 4.34 -21.99
CA PRO A 167 11.45 5.26 -21.13
C PRO A 167 12.50 4.55 -20.27
N LEU A 168 13.52 5.30 -19.86
CA LEU A 168 14.50 4.87 -18.86
C LEU A 168 13.87 4.93 -17.46
N GLU A 169 13.90 3.82 -16.72
CA GLU A 169 13.43 3.78 -15.34
C GLU A 169 14.55 4.21 -14.39
N ILE A 170 14.31 5.27 -13.62
CA ILE A 170 15.19 5.75 -12.55
C ILE A 170 14.57 5.46 -11.19
N ILE A 171 15.39 5.10 -10.22
CA ILE A 171 14.96 4.60 -8.91
C ILE A 171 15.41 5.56 -7.83
N GLN A 172 14.53 5.95 -6.92
CA GLN A 172 14.82 6.84 -5.82
C GLN A 172 15.75 6.17 -4.81
N GLY A 173 16.80 6.89 -4.40
CA GLY A 173 17.72 6.45 -3.37
C GLY A 173 19.20 6.59 -3.76
N THR A 174 20.04 6.14 -2.85
CA THR A 174 21.50 6.16 -3.00
C THR A 174 22.00 4.78 -3.41
N TYR A 175 22.76 4.74 -4.50
CA TYR A 175 23.45 3.53 -4.95
C TYR A 175 24.63 3.21 -4.03
N LEU A 176 24.66 1.97 -3.52
CA LEU A 176 25.75 1.43 -2.71
C LEU A 176 26.24 0.11 -3.30
N SER A 177 27.53 -0.15 -3.13
CA SER A 177 28.17 -1.40 -3.54
C SER A 177 28.97 -1.95 -2.36
N ARG A 178 28.69 -3.18 -1.96
CA ARG A 178 29.42 -3.92 -0.92
C ARG A 178 30.14 -5.10 -1.56
N THR A 179 31.40 -5.30 -1.16
CA THR A 179 32.18 -6.46 -1.61
C THR A 179 32.48 -7.37 -0.43
N PHE A 180 32.35 -8.67 -0.65
CA PHE A 180 32.71 -9.73 0.28
C PHE A 180 33.74 -10.64 -0.38
N ALA A 181 34.72 -11.07 0.40
CA ALA A 181 35.65 -12.12 -0.01
C ALA A 181 35.23 -13.42 0.68
N TYR A 182 35.00 -14.46 -0.12
CA TYR A 182 34.71 -15.80 0.37
C TYR A 182 36.01 -16.46 0.84
N VAL A 183 35.99 -17.05 2.03
CA VAL A 183 37.09 -17.87 2.53
C VAL A 183 36.61 -19.32 2.65
N PRO A 184 37.29 -20.29 2.02
CA PRO A 184 36.90 -21.69 2.12
C PRO A 184 37.04 -22.21 3.56
N ASN A 185 36.19 -23.17 3.93
CA ASN A 185 36.18 -23.85 5.24
C ASN A 185 35.83 -22.98 6.45
N GLN A 186 35.17 -21.82 6.24
CA GLN A 186 34.55 -21.03 7.30
C GLN A 186 33.07 -20.84 7.02
N ASP A 187 32.25 -20.96 8.06
CA ASP A 187 30.83 -20.56 7.99
C ASP A 187 30.77 -19.04 7.98
N GLN A 188 30.57 -18.47 6.79
CA GLN A 188 30.51 -17.03 6.56
C GLN A 188 29.07 -16.60 6.26
N ARG A 189 28.67 -15.48 6.86
CA ARG A 189 27.36 -14.86 6.66
C ARG A 189 27.52 -13.58 5.84
N PHE A 190 26.78 -13.48 4.74
CA PHE A 190 26.83 -12.33 3.84
C PHE A 190 25.69 -11.37 4.18
N ILE A 191 25.93 -10.52 5.18
CA ILE A 191 24.93 -9.58 5.71
C ILE A 191 25.12 -8.21 5.07
N LEU A 192 24.03 -7.54 4.69
CA LEU A 192 24.00 -6.13 4.30
C LEU A 192 23.62 -5.29 5.55
N ASP A 193 24.46 -4.31 5.91
CA ASP A 193 24.34 -3.62 7.20
C ASP A 193 23.25 -2.52 7.21
N ASN A 194 22.79 -2.08 6.03
CA ASN A 194 21.77 -1.06 5.90
C ASN A 194 20.37 -1.68 6.03
N SER A 195 19.48 -1.02 6.78
CA SER A 195 18.08 -1.43 6.98
C SER A 195 17.18 -1.00 5.82
N ASP A 196 17.40 0.19 5.25
CA ASP A 196 16.52 0.81 4.25
C ASP A 196 16.79 0.33 2.81
N ILE A 197 17.06 -0.96 2.61
CA ILE A 197 17.40 -1.53 1.31
C ILE A 197 16.14 -1.90 0.52
N ASP A 198 16.11 -1.57 -0.77
CA ASP A 198 15.13 -2.14 -1.70
C ASP A 198 15.62 -3.50 -2.22
N SER A 199 15.05 -4.58 -1.68
CA SER A 199 15.30 -5.98 -2.07
C SER A 199 15.13 -6.24 -3.56
N SER A 200 14.23 -5.52 -4.25
CA SER A 200 14.01 -5.69 -5.70
C SER A 200 15.15 -5.12 -6.55
N THR A 201 16.02 -4.31 -5.96
CA THR A 201 17.17 -3.68 -6.62
C THR A 201 18.49 -4.40 -6.35
N ILE A 202 18.49 -5.41 -5.47
CA ILE A 202 19.70 -6.15 -5.11
C ILE A 202 20.16 -6.95 -6.32
N LYS A 203 21.37 -6.66 -6.76
CA LYS A 203 22.07 -7.37 -7.82
C LYS A 203 23.38 -7.92 -7.28
N VAL A 204 23.56 -9.23 -7.40
CA VAL A 204 24.74 -9.94 -6.89
C VAL A 204 25.59 -10.36 -8.07
N PHE A 205 26.84 -9.91 -8.07
CA PHE A 205 27.84 -10.30 -9.05
C PHE A 205 28.91 -11.13 -8.36
N VAL A 206 29.16 -12.33 -8.87
CA VAL A 206 30.17 -13.23 -8.32
C VAL A 206 31.31 -13.36 -9.33
N GLY A 207 32.52 -12.98 -8.91
CA GLY A 207 33.71 -12.96 -9.75
C GLY A 207 34.93 -13.54 -9.05
N SER A 208 36.06 -13.52 -9.76
CA SER A 208 37.36 -13.91 -9.23
C SER A 208 38.09 -12.71 -8.60
N THR A 209 39.08 -13.01 -7.77
CA THR A 209 40.02 -12.02 -7.23
C THR A 209 41.14 -11.70 -8.23
N ASP A 210 41.36 -12.57 -9.22
CA ASP A 210 42.43 -12.43 -10.20
C ASP A 210 42.06 -11.44 -11.32
N GLN A 211 42.96 -10.49 -11.60
CA GLN A 211 42.77 -9.42 -12.59
C GLN A 211 42.82 -9.88 -14.06
N ASP A 212 43.19 -11.14 -14.31
CA ASP A 212 43.39 -11.71 -15.66
C ASP A 212 42.11 -12.33 -16.28
N ASP A 213 40.96 -12.16 -15.62
CA ASP A 213 39.67 -12.70 -16.03
C ASP A 213 38.99 -11.85 -17.13
N ILE A 214 38.30 -12.50 -18.06
CA ILE A 214 37.45 -11.83 -19.05
C ILE A 214 36.16 -11.42 -18.31
N GLY A 215 36.19 -10.23 -17.69
CA GLY A 215 35.15 -9.71 -16.79
C GLY A 215 35.62 -9.33 -15.38
N ALA A 216 36.94 -9.26 -15.18
CA ALA A 216 37.66 -9.40 -13.91
C ALA A 216 37.30 -8.56 -12.67
N PRO A 217 36.72 -7.34 -12.70
CA PRO A 217 36.49 -6.66 -11.42
C PRO A 217 35.15 -7.04 -10.76
N MET A 218 34.16 -7.41 -11.58
CA MET A 218 32.75 -7.40 -11.17
C MET A 218 32.10 -8.78 -11.14
N GLY A 219 32.43 -9.71 -12.05
CA GLY A 219 31.89 -11.08 -12.03
C GLY A 219 30.57 -11.26 -12.82
N THR A 220 30.04 -12.49 -12.78
CA THR A 220 28.77 -12.88 -13.44
C THR A 220 27.58 -12.56 -12.54
N GLU A 221 26.50 -12.04 -13.11
CA GLU A 221 25.26 -11.74 -12.38
C GLU A 221 24.53 -13.04 -12.02
N TRP A 222 24.18 -13.20 -10.75
CA TRP A 222 23.37 -14.32 -10.27
C TRP A 222 21.92 -13.85 -10.08
N ALA A 223 20.97 -14.74 -10.34
CA ALA A 223 19.54 -14.43 -10.28
C ALA A 223 18.96 -14.66 -8.87
N MET A 224 18.15 -13.72 -8.39
CA MET A 224 17.34 -13.94 -7.18
C MET A 224 16.23 -14.94 -7.50
N VAL A 225 16.03 -15.93 -6.62
CA VAL A 225 14.99 -16.95 -6.80
C VAL A 225 14.17 -17.11 -5.52
N ASP A 226 12.84 -17.04 -5.66
CA ASP A 226 11.89 -17.25 -4.56
C ASP A 226 11.41 -18.70 -4.47
N ASN A 227 11.47 -19.46 -5.57
CA ASN A 227 10.99 -20.84 -5.64
C ASN A 227 12.00 -21.77 -6.32
N ILE A 228 12.22 -22.93 -5.73
CA ILE A 228 13.17 -23.95 -6.19
C ILE A 228 12.64 -24.69 -7.45
N VAL A 229 11.38 -24.52 -7.82
CA VAL A 229 10.80 -25.12 -9.04
C VAL A 229 11.51 -24.53 -10.28
N ASN A 230 12.19 -25.40 -11.03
CA ASN A 230 13.06 -25.13 -12.19
C ASN A 230 14.52 -24.72 -11.88
N VAL A 231 15.00 -24.92 -10.64
CA VAL A 231 16.41 -24.72 -10.28
C VAL A 231 17.18 -26.03 -10.42
N ASN A 232 18.33 -25.99 -11.12
CA ASN A 232 19.25 -27.11 -11.25
C ASN A 232 20.55 -26.86 -10.45
N LYS A 233 21.37 -27.89 -10.25
CA LYS A 233 22.69 -27.79 -9.58
C LYS A 233 23.64 -26.74 -10.20
N ASN A 234 23.52 -26.49 -11.51
CA ASN A 234 24.38 -25.53 -12.21
C ASN A 234 23.77 -24.12 -12.29
N SER A 235 22.57 -23.91 -11.75
CA SER A 235 21.90 -22.61 -11.81
C SER A 235 22.62 -21.59 -10.92
N GLU A 236 22.90 -20.41 -11.47
CA GLU A 236 23.56 -19.30 -10.79
C GLU A 236 22.51 -18.45 -10.06
N ILE A 237 22.18 -18.88 -8.84
CA ILE A 237 21.07 -18.33 -8.06
C ILE A 237 21.49 -17.95 -6.65
N PHE A 238 20.77 -17.00 -6.07
CA PHE A 238 20.88 -16.65 -4.65
C PHE A 238 19.51 -16.49 -4.02
N PHE A 239 19.46 -16.68 -2.70
CA PHE A 239 18.29 -16.46 -1.87
C PHE A 239 18.52 -15.25 -0.97
N LEU A 240 17.46 -14.48 -0.74
CA LEU A 240 17.48 -13.33 0.16
C LEU A 240 16.68 -13.66 1.41
N GLN A 241 17.22 -13.32 2.58
CA GLN A 241 16.53 -13.44 3.86
C GLN A 241 16.62 -12.14 4.65
N GLU A 242 15.59 -11.83 5.41
CA GLU A 242 15.60 -10.73 6.39
C GLU A 242 16.01 -11.29 7.77
N ILE A 243 16.98 -10.65 8.41
CA ILE A 243 17.49 -10.98 9.75
C ILE A 243 17.06 -9.90 10.78
N ALA A 244 17.61 -9.95 12.00
CA ALA A 244 17.37 -8.92 13.00
C ALA A 244 17.79 -7.52 12.50
N ASP A 245 17.14 -6.48 13.03
CA ASP A 245 17.33 -5.07 12.66
C ASP A 245 17.02 -4.72 11.19
N GLU A 246 16.11 -5.45 10.53
CA GLU A 246 15.69 -5.18 9.14
C GLU A 246 16.84 -5.32 8.11
N LYS A 247 17.93 -5.98 8.51
CA LYS A 247 19.06 -6.25 7.64
C LYS A 247 18.76 -7.45 6.74
N HIS A 248 19.42 -7.50 5.59
CA HIS A 248 19.28 -8.61 4.66
C HIS A 248 20.53 -9.49 4.63
N GLU A 249 20.32 -10.80 4.64
CA GLU A 249 21.34 -11.83 4.47
C GLU A 249 21.16 -12.51 3.11
N ILE A 250 22.28 -12.71 2.42
CA ILE A 250 22.32 -13.40 1.13
C ILE A 250 22.84 -14.81 1.34
N LEU A 251 22.09 -15.78 0.84
CA LEU A 251 22.46 -17.19 0.86
C LEU A 251 22.67 -17.69 -0.56
N PHE A 252 23.69 -18.52 -0.73
CA PHE A 252 24.05 -19.11 -2.01
C PHE A 252 23.68 -20.59 -2.03
N GLY A 253 23.68 -21.17 -3.24
CA GLY A 253 23.40 -22.59 -3.42
C GLY A 253 24.40 -23.50 -2.71
N ASP A 254 23.98 -24.72 -2.41
CA ASP A 254 24.76 -25.74 -1.69
C ASP A 254 25.36 -26.81 -2.63
N GLY A 255 25.17 -26.68 -3.95
CA GLY A 255 25.57 -27.67 -4.95
C GLY A 255 24.58 -28.82 -5.13
N ILE A 256 23.44 -28.80 -4.45
CA ILE A 256 22.24 -29.58 -4.78
C ILE A 256 21.25 -28.63 -5.45
N ILE A 257 20.98 -27.51 -4.81
CA ILE A 257 20.11 -26.42 -5.29
C ILE A 257 21.00 -25.22 -5.58
N GLY A 258 21.25 -24.98 -6.87
CA GLY A 258 22.13 -23.90 -7.32
C GLY A 258 23.61 -24.16 -7.08
N LYS A 259 24.43 -23.31 -7.72
CA LYS A 259 25.90 -23.38 -7.70
C LYS A 259 26.47 -22.87 -6.37
N PRO A 260 27.42 -23.57 -5.73
CA PRO A 260 28.06 -23.09 -4.52
C PRO A 260 29.17 -22.08 -4.80
N LEU A 261 29.44 -21.21 -3.82
CA LEU A 261 30.62 -20.35 -3.79
C LEU A 261 31.90 -21.18 -3.57
N GLY A 262 33.04 -20.70 -4.10
CA GLY A 262 34.33 -21.41 -4.04
C GLY A 262 34.48 -22.65 -4.92
N SER A 263 33.49 -22.98 -5.76
CA SER A 263 33.62 -24.08 -6.74
C SER A 263 34.53 -23.67 -7.89
N THR A 264 35.56 -24.49 -8.14
CA THR A 264 36.38 -24.46 -9.36
C THR A 264 35.44 -24.45 -10.56
N ALA A 265 35.45 -23.38 -11.36
CA ALA A 265 34.49 -23.21 -12.45
C ALA A 265 34.61 -24.38 -13.46
N ILE A 266 33.55 -25.18 -13.60
CA ILE A 266 33.33 -25.94 -14.83
C ILE A 266 32.93 -24.90 -15.89
N GLY A 267 33.89 -24.39 -16.67
CA GLY A 267 33.60 -23.78 -17.97
C GLY A 267 34.21 -22.42 -18.32
N LYS A 268 35.08 -21.80 -17.51
CA LYS A 268 35.91 -20.66 -17.97
C LYS A 268 37.32 -20.80 -17.40
N GLU A 269 38.31 -20.84 -18.30
CA GLU A 269 39.74 -20.80 -17.99
C GLU A 269 40.20 -19.34 -18.08
N ASN A 270 41.12 -18.91 -17.21
CA ASN A 270 41.86 -17.65 -17.41
C ASN A 270 42.64 -17.70 -18.75
N LEU A 271 43.13 -16.55 -19.24
CA LEU A 271 44.08 -16.52 -20.38
C LEU A 271 45.31 -17.45 -20.18
N SER A 272 45.60 -17.79 -18.93
CA SER A 272 46.69 -18.66 -18.48
C SER A 272 46.29 -20.13 -18.24
N GLY A 273 45.05 -20.54 -18.54
CA GLY A 273 44.60 -21.95 -18.46
C GLY A 273 44.27 -22.48 -17.05
N THR A 274 44.26 -21.62 -16.02
CA THR A 274 43.82 -21.99 -14.66
C THR A 274 42.30 -21.84 -14.52
N PRO A 275 41.61 -22.78 -13.84
CA PRO A 275 40.18 -22.66 -13.63
C PRO A 275 39.86 -21.50 -12.69
N LEU A 276 38.91 -20.65 -13.10
CA LEU A 276 38.47 -19.49 -12.35
C LEU A 276 37.86 -19.88 -11.00
N SER A 277 38.27 -19.19 -9.93
CA SER A 277 37.63 -19.27 -8.61
C SER A 277 36.58 -18.16 -8.46
N ASN A 278 35.49 -18.46 -7.78
CA ASN A 278 34.37 -17.56 -7.52
C ASN A 278 34.41 -17.02 -6.09
N ASP A 279 35.53 -16.36 -5.76
CA ASP A 279 35.89 -16.00 -4.39
C ASP A 279 35.49 -14.57 -3.99
N LYS A 280 35.03 -13.75 -4.94
CA LYS A 280 34.64 -12.36 -4.68
C LYS A 280 33.18 -12.12 -5.03
N VAL A 281 32.41 -11.71 -4.03
CA VAL A 281 30.98 -11.37 -4.18
C VAL A 281 30.84 -9.85 -4.11
N THR A 282 30.33 -9.24 -5.18
CA THR A 282 30.00 -7.81 -5.24
C THR A 282 28.49 -7.65 -5.28
N VAL A 283 27.92 -7.05 -4.23
CA VAL A 283 26.48 -6.77 -4.13
C VAL A 283 26.25 -5.30 -4.38
N ARG A 284 25.35 -4.99 -5.31
CA ARG A 284 24.88 -3.64 -5.62
C ARG A 284 23.43 -3.52 -5.21
N TYR A 285 23.09 -2.44 -4.54
CA TYR A 285 21.74 -2.19 -4.06
C TYR A 285 21.50 -0.70 -3.87
N ILE A 286 20.24 -0.31 -3.75
CA ILE A 286 19.82 1.05 -3.48
C ILE A 286 19.23 1.12 -2.07
N THR A 287 19.65 2.12 -1.30
CA THR A 287 18.95 2.52 -0.07
C THR A 287 17.96 3.63 -0.39
N CYS A 288 16.70 3.49 0.03
CA CYS A 288 15.61 4.37 -0.38
C CYS A 288 14.82 4.93 0.81
N ASP A 289 14.08 6.02 0.54
CA ASP A 289 13.31 6.73 1.57
C ASP A 289 11.82 6.32 1.54
N GLY A 290 11.47 5.25 0.82
CA GLY A 290 10.13 4.67 0.83
C GLY A 290 9.09 5.61 0.22
N VAL A 291 8.05 5.94 0.98
CA VAL A 291 6.89 6.72 0.49
C VAL A 291 7.22 8.18 0.20
N GLU A 292 8.24 8.75 0.84
CA GLU A 292 8.59 10.17 0.73
C GLU A 292 9.12 10.52 -0.67
N GLY A 293 9.73 9.54 -1.35
CA GLY A 293 10.26 9.71 -2.70
C GLY A 293 9.20 9.83 -3.81
N ASN A 294 7.91 9.74 -3.48
CA ASN A 294 6.81 9.83 -4.45
C ASN A 294 6.48 11.29 -4.84
N GLY A 295 5.99 11.51 -6.05
CA GLY A 295 5.48 12.81 -6.51
C GLY A 295 6.50 13.72 -7.20
N ALA A 296 7.75 13.29 -7.37
CA ALA A 296 8.76 14.07 -8.07
C ALA A 296 8.44 14.13 -9.57
N SER A 297 8.30 15.34 -10.09
CA SER A 297 7.89 15.60 -11.48
C SER A 297 8.88 16.46 -12.25
N GLN A 298 9.81 17.11 -11.55
CA GLN A 298 10.93 17.85 -12.14
C GLN A 298 12.21 17.15 -11.74
N PHE A 299 13.07 16.87 -12.73
CA PHE A 299 14.35 16.20 -12.52
C PHE A 299 15.46 17.04 -13.12
N ASP A 300 16.50 17.27 -12.32
CA ASP A 300 17.76 17.84 -12.76
C ASP A 300 18.80 16.71 -12.92
N PHE A 301 19.53 16.71 -14.03
CA PHE A 301 20.47 15.64 -14.36
C PHE A 301 21.82 15.84 -13.66
N GLN A 302 22.28 14.82 -12.92
CA GLN A 302 23.56 14.80 -12.21
C GLN A 302 24.39 13.53 -12.50
N GLY A 303 24.02 12.77 -13.52
CA GLY A 303 24.68 11.53 -13.91
C GLY A 303 26.02 11.70 -14.64
N GLY A 304 26.80 10.62 -14.71
CA GLY A 304 28.04 10.55 -15.46
C GLY A 304 27.96 9.58 -16.63
N PHE A 305 28.67 9.87 -17.72
CA PHE A 305 28.73 9.02 -18.92
C PHE A 305 30.11 8.37 -19.07
N MET A 306 30.17 7.27 -19.82
CA MET A 306 31.37 6.50 -20.11
C MET A 306 31.44 6.12 -21.61
N ASP A 307 32.67 6.08 -22.13
CA ASP A 307 33.01 5.76 -23.54
C ASP A 307 32.82 4.27 -23.86
N ASN A 308 33.05 3.41 -22.87
CA ASN A 308 32.91 1.97 -22.99
C ASN A 308 32.12 1.42 -21.81
N ASP A 309 31.75 0.13 -21.92
CA ASP A 309 31.03 -0.58 -20.86
C ASP A 309 31.79 -0.43 -19.53
N PRO A 310 31.12 0.04 -18.44
CA PRO A 310 31.73 0.19 -17.11
C PRO A 310 32.31 -1.10 -16.54
N ILE A 311 31.97 -2.26 -17.09
CA ILE A 311 32.48 -3.57 -16.69
C ILE A 311 33.90 -3.82 -17.24
N ILE A 312 34.31 -3.11 -18.29
CA ILE A 312 35.61 -3.29 -18.96
C ILE A 312 36.67 -2.35 -18.35
N VAL A 313 37.85 -2.89 -18.06
CA VAL A 313 39.01 -2.13 -17.57
C VAL A 313 39.46 -1.13 -18.66
N GLY A 314 39.47 0.17 -18.33
CA GLY A 314 39.89 1.25 -19.26
C GLY A 314 38.76 2.18 -19.75
N ALA A 315 37.55 2.07 -19.21
CA ALA A 315 36.46 3.02 -19.51
C ALA A 315 36.77 4.44 -19.00
N ASN A 316 36.80 5.42 -19.90
CA ASN A 316 37.01 6.83 -19.56
C ASN A 316 35.66 7.52 -19.30
N THR A 317 35.62 8.41 -18.31
CA THR A 317 34.43 9.24 -18.02
C THR A 317 34.32 10.36 -19.05
N ILE A 318 33.14 10.52 -19.62
CA ILE A 318 32.84 11.56 -20.61
C ILE A 318 32.00 12.66 -19.97
N LYS A 319 32.32 13.92 -20.34
CA LYS A 319 31.53 15.09 -19.94
C LYS A 319 30.56 15.47 -21.07
N PRO A 320 29.30 15.80 -20.75
CA PRO A 320 28.36 16.28 -21.75
C PRO A 320 28.78 17.67 -22.27
N PHE A 321 28.49 17.93 -23.55
CA PHE A 321 28.80 19.19 -24.22
C PHE A 321 27.85 20.32 -23.80
N ASN A 322 26.58 19.99 -23.54
CA ASN A 322 25.52 20.92 -23.15
C ASN A 322 24.79 20.45 -21.89
N SER A 323 24.02 21.33 -21.25
CA SER A 323 23.11 20.94 -20.17
C SER A 323 22.03 19.99 -20.70
N ILE A 324 21.72 18.95 -19.92
CA ILE A 324 20.78 17.89 -20.32
C ILE A 324 19.41 18.22 -19.73
N THR A 325 18.42 18.39 -20.60
CA THR A 325 17.02 18.50 -20.18
C THR A 325 16.41 17.12 -20.07
N VAL A 326 15.93 16.77 -18.88
CA VAL A 326 15.26 15.49 -18.62
C VAL A 326 13.77 15.62 -18.91
N ASN A 327 13.26 14.81 -19.83
CA ASN A 327 11.84 14.74 -20.14
C ASN A 327 11.19 13.62 -19.32
N VAL A 328 10.10 13.94 -18.64
CA VAL A 328 9.39 13.03 -17.75
C VAL A 328 8.20 12.42 -18.49
N VAL A 329 8.17 11.08 -18.59
CA VAL A 329 7.01 10.34 -19.09
C VAL A 329 6.05 10.05 -17.94
N ARG A 330 6.61 9.63 -16.80
CA ARG A 330 5.88 9.38 -15.57
C ARG A 330 6.70 9.87 -14.38
N GLY A 331 6.08 10.73 -13.55
CA GLY A 331 6.69 11.20 -12.30
C GLY A 331 6.97 10.06 -11.32
N SER A 332 7.75 10.34 -10.28
CA SER A 332 8.11 9.30 -9.31
C SER A 332 6.89 8.78 -8.57
N GLY A 333 6.82 7.47 -8.44
CA GLY A 333 5.75 6.79 -7.72
C GLY A 333 6.15 5.38 -7.33
N ASN A 334 5.30 4.70 -6.57
CA ASN A 334 5.52 3.31 -6.11
C ASN A 334 6.58 3.12 -5.03
N GLY A 335 7.01 4.20 -4.38
CA GLY A 335 7.71 4.12 -3.11
C GLY A 335 6.75 3.64 -2.02
N ALA A 336 7.17 2.66 -1.23
CA ALA A 336 6.36 2.08 -0.17
C ALA A 336 7.21 1.72 1.05
N GLU A 337 6.60 1.83 2.23
CA GLU A 337 7.22 1.37 3.47
C GLU A 337 7.35 -0.15 3.52
N ILE A 338 8.19 -0.59 4.45
CA ILE A 338 8.36 -1.99 4.81
C ILE A 338 7.01 -2.63 5.18
N GLU A 339 6.87 -3.91 4.90
CA GLU A 339 5.60 -4.60 5.14
C GLU A 339 5.18 -4.61 6.62
N ASN A 340 3.94 -4.21 6.91
CA ASN A 340 3.41 -4.16 8.28
C ASN A 340 3.29 -5.58 8.88
N LEU A 341 3.55 -5.71 10.19
CA LEU A 341 3.44 -6.95 10.97
C LEU A 341 2.11 -7.66 10.79
N SER A 342 1.01 -6.91 10.81
CA SER A 342 -0.34 -7.46 10.62
C SER A 342 -0.53 -8.09 9.24
N SER A 343 0.11 -7.52 8.21
CA SER A 343 0.11 -8.06 6.83
C SER A 343 0.86 -9.40 6.81
N ILE A 344 2.06 -9.45 7.39
CA ILE A 344 2.91 -10.66 7.42
C ILE A 344 2.16 -11.81 8.12
N LYS A 345 1.56 -11.56 9.29
CA LYS A 345 0.80 -12.58 10.03
C LYS A 345 -0.38 -13.14 9.26
N TYR A 346 -1.03 -12.31 8.45
CA TYR A 346 -2.19 -12.70 7.65
C TYR A 346 -1.80 -13.49 6.40
N TYR A 347 -0.78 -13.01 5.66
CA TYR A 347 -0.41 -13.58 4.37
C TYR A 347 0.56 -14.75 4.47
N ALA A 348 1.49 -14.77 5.42
CA ALA A 348 2.53 -15.80 5.48
C ALA A 348 1.95 -17.23 5.62
N PRO A 349 0.98 -17.51 6.54
CA PRO A 349 0.36 -18.83 6.63
C PRO A 349 -0.46 -19.19 5.38
N ARG A 350 -1.05 -18.20 4.71
CA ARG A 350 -1.88 -18.40 3.52
C ARG A 350 -1.05 -18.77 2.31
N LEU A 351 0.04 -18.06 2.08
CA LEU A 351 0.98 -18.39 1.01
C LEU A 351 1.58 -19.78 1.21
N TYR A 352 1.90 -20.13 2.47
CA TYR A 352 2.33 -21.50 2.80
C TYR A 352 1.24 -22.54 2.51
N SER A 353 -0.01 -22.26 2.88
CA SER A 353 -1.14 -23.16 2.63
C SER A 353 -1.46 -23.36 1.14
N SER A 354 -1.22 -22.32 0.32
CA SER A 354 -1.46 -22.38 -1.13
C SER A 354 -0.37 -23.17 -1.88
N GLN A 355 0.77 -23.43 -1.24
CA GLN A 355 1.94 -24.09 -1.85
C GLN A 355 2.38 -23.41 -3.16
N TYR A 356 2.30 -22.07 -3.22
CA TYR A 356 2.57 -21.29 -4.44
C TYR A 356 1.70 -21.72 -5.64
N ARG A 357 0.43 -22.06 -5.42
CA ARG A 357 -0.54 -22.37 -6.49
C ARG A 357 -1.87 -21.66 -6.22
N ALA A 358 -2.44 -21.08 -7.26
CA ALA A 358 -3.70 -20.36 -7.17
C ALA A 358 -4.87 -21.30 -7.48
N VAL A 359 -5.51 -21.84 -6.44
CA VAL A 359 -6.67 -22.75 -6.57
C VAL A 359 -7.93 -22.12 -5.98
N THR A 360 -7.86 -21.62 -4.76
CA THR A 360 -8.97 -20.93 -4.09
C THR A 360 -8.88 -19.42 -4.30
N SER A 361 -10.00 -18.71 -4.13
CA SER A 361 -10.04 -17.24 -4.21
C SER A 361 -9.02 -16.57 -3.27
N ARG A 362 -8.80 -17.14 -2.10
CA ARG A 362 -7.81 -16.66 -1.12
C ARG A 362 -6.37 -16.93 -1.54
N ASP A 363 -6.12 -17.98 -2.31
CA ASP A 363 -4.78 -18.26 -2.83
C ASP A 363 -4.39 -17.23 -3.90
N TYR A 364 -5.35 -16.88 -4.78
CA TYR A 364 -5.18 -15.80 -5.74
C TYR A 364 -4.86 -14.47 -5.03
N GLU A 365 -5.58 -14.13 -3.95
CA GLU A 365 -5.32 -12.92 -3.13
C GLU A 365 -3.86 -12.89 -2.65
N ALA A 366 -3.38 -13.96 -2.01
CA ALA A 366 -2.02 -14.03 -1.47
C ALA A 366 -0.93 -14.00 -2.56
N ILE A 367 -1.16 -14.68 -3.69
CA ILE A 367 -0.19 -14.75 -4.79
C ILE A 367 -0.11 -13.41 -5.54
N ILE A 368 -1.23 -12.72 -5.74
CA ILE A 368 -1.24 -11.41 -6.41
C ILE A 368 -0.47 -10.36 -5.59
N GLU A 369 -0.60 -10.40 -4.26
CA GLU A 369 0.15 -9.52 -3.35
C GLU A 369 1.68 -9.73 -3.48
N SER A 370 2.12 -10.96 -3.71
CA SER A 370 3.52 -11.32 -3.98
C SER A 370 3.99 -10.87 -5.38
N ILE A 371 3.15 -11.09 -6.41
CA ILE A 371 3.48 -10.76 -7.80
C ILE A 371 3.47 -9.25 -8.09
N TYR A 372 2.52 -8.54 -7.48
CA TYR A 372 2.30 -7.12 -7.64
C TYR A 372 2.23 -6.45 -6.26
N PRO A 373 3.40 -6.13 -5.67
CA PRO A 373 3.48 -5.58 -4.31
C PRO A 373 2.96 -4.14 -4.19
N ARG A 374 2.63 -3.51 -5.33
CA ARG A 374 1.95 -2.22 -5.42
C ARG A 374 0.45 -2.32 -5.11
N THR A 375 -0.05 -3.52 -4.78
CA THR A 375 -1.43 -3.72 -4.34
C THR A 375 -1.60 -3.32 -2.89
N GLU A 376 -2.69 -2.61 -2.59
CA GLU A 376 -3.18 -2.39 -1.22
C GLU A 376 -4.13 -3.50 -0.79
N SER A 377 -5.02 -3.92 -1.71
CA SER A 377 -5.98 -4.99 -1.46
C SER A 377 -6.43 -5.65 -2.77
N VAL A 378 -6.75 -6.95 -2.69
CA VAL A 378 -7.27 -7.76 -3.81
C VAL A 378 -8.60 -8.40 -3.42
N ALA A 379 -9.59 -8.32 -4.32
CA ALA A 379 -10.75 -9.22 -4.31
C ALA A 379 -10.61 -10.22 -5.43
N VAL A 380 -10.99 -11.43 -5.12
CA VAL A 380 -11.10 -12.50 -6.08
C VAL A 380 -12.47 -13.13 -5.94
N VAL A 381 -13.26 -13.06 -7.02
CA VAL A 381 -14.61 -13.59 -7.09
C VAL A 381 -14.62 -14.69 -8.15
N GLY A 382 -15.08 -15.88 -7.75
CA GLY A 382 -15.31 -16.98 -8.67
C GLY A 382 -16.45 -16.65 -9.63
N GLY A 383 -16.31 -17.02 -10.90
CA GLY A 383 -17.33 -16.73 -11.90
C GLY A 383 -18.69 -17.38 -11.62
N GLU A 384 -18.74 -18.41 -10.77
CA GLU A 384 -19.97 -19.02 -10.26
C GLU A 384 -20.79 -18.11 -9.34
N GLU A 385 -20.16 -17.10 -8.74
CA GLU A 385 -20.82 -16.16 -7.82
C GLU A 385 -21.28 -14.87 -8.51
N LEU A 386 -20.99 -14.71 -9.80
CA LEU A 386 -21.42 -13.56 -10.59
C LEU A 386 -22.87 -13.73 -11.05
N ASP A 387 -23.57 -12.60 -11.23
CA ASP A 387 -24.90 -12.56 -11.83
C ASP A 387 -24.82 -11.77 -13.16
N PRO A 388 -24.94 -12.42 -14.34
CA PRO A 388 -25.12 -13.86 -14.55
C PRO A 388 -23.82 -14.68 -14.35
N PRO A 389 -23.92 -15.98 -14.02
CA PRO A 389 -22.77 -16.81 -13.71
C PRO A 389 -21.90 -17.10 -14.95
N LYS A 390 -20.58 -17.00 -14.79
CA LYS A 390 -19.54 -17.22 -15.83
C LYS A 390 -18.54 -18.28 -15.39
N PHE A 391 -18.90 -19.56 -15.52
CA PHE A 391 -18.02 -20.67 -15.12
C PHE A 391 -16.67 -20.68 -15.87
N GLY A 392 -15.60 -21.07 -15.17
CA GLY A 392 -14.24 -21.15 -15.74
C GLY A 392 -13.48 -19.82 -15.77
N ASN A 393 -14.12 -18.72 -15.33
CA ASN A 393 -13.50 -17.42 -15.19
C ASN A 393 -13.39 -17.04 -13.71
N VAL A 394 -12.30 -16.37 -13.35
CA VAL A 394 -12.09 -15.75 -12.04
C VAL A 394 -11.97 -14.25 -12.25
N GLN A 395 -12.83 -13.48 -11.60
CA GLN A 395 -12.79 -12.02 -11.65
C GLN A 395 -11.92 -11.51 -10.50
N ILE A 396 -10.94 -10.69 -10.84
CA ILE A 396 -9.99 -10.12 -9.90
C ILE A 396 -10.14 -8.60 -9.93
N SER A 397 -10.30 -8.00 -8.77
CA SER A 397 -10.29 -6.55 -8.61
C SER A 397 -9.15 -6.15 -7.68
N ILE A 398 -8.31 -5.24 -8.16
CA ILE A 398 -7.07 -4.84 -7.49
C ILE A 398 -7.16 -3.35 -7.18
N LYS A 399 -6.97 -2.99 -5.90
CA LYS A 399 -6.73 -1.61 -5.50
C LYS A 399 -5.22 -1.37 -5.43
N PRO A 400 -4.62 -0.57 -6.32
CA PRO A 400 -3.22 -0.19 -6.17
C PRO A 400 -3.06 0.79 -5.00
N LYS A 401 -1.88 0.81 -4.37
CA LYS A 401 -1.51 1.79 -3.32
C LYS A 401 -1.54 3.23 -3.87
N ASN A 402 -1.14 3.39 -5.14
CA ASN A 402 -1.06 4.69 -5.81
C ASN A 402 -2.13 4.79 -6.90
N GLY A 403 -3.33 5.20 -6.50
CA GLY A 403 -4.46 5.45 -7.41
C GLY A 403 -5.65 4.54 -7.14
N THR A 404 -6.70 4.70 -7.94
CA THR A 404 -7.96 3.95 -7.80
C THR A 404 -8.11 2.84 -8.84
N TYR A 405 -7.23 2.79 -9.85
CA TYR A 405 -7.27 1.83 -10.94
C TYR A 405 -5.87 1.41 -11.37
N VAL A 406 -5.77 0.18 -11.87
CA VAL A 406 -4.53 -0.40 -12.40
C VAL A 406 -4.42 -0.06 -13.88
N SER A 407 -3.22 0.30 -14.34
CA SER A 407 -2.99 0.57 -15.78
C SER A 407 -3.19 -0.70 -16.62
N ASP A 408 -3.62 -0.56 -17.87
CA ASP A 408 -3.86 -1.73 -18.73
C ASP A 408 -2.58 -2.53 -19.02
N PHE A 409 -1.42 -1.85 -19.05
CA PHE A 409 -0.12 -2.51 -19.13
C PHE A 409 0.17 -3.37 -17.90
N ASP A 410 -0.04 -2.83 -16.69
CA ASP A 410 0.13 -3.59 -15.45
C ASP A 410 -0.85 -4.76 -15.38
N LYS A 411 -2.10 -4.59 -15.84
CA LYS A 411 -3.09 -5.70 -15.91
C LYS A 411 -2.57 -6.85 -16.77
N LEU A 412 -1.98 -6.57 -17.94
CA LEU A 412 -1.39 -7.59 -18.81
C LEU A 412 -0.20 -8.27 -18.15
N GLN A 413 0.67 -7.51 -17.48
CA GLN A 413 1.83 -8.05 -16.78
C GLN A 413 1.42 -8.97 -15.62
N ILE A 414 0.45 -8.55 -14.80
CA ILE A 414 -0.11 -9.35 -13.70
C ILE A 414 -0.73 -10.63 -14.26
N LYS A 415 -1.53 -10.52 -15.33
CA LYS A 415 -2.16 -11.69 -15.97
C LYS A 415 -1.14 -12.70 -16.48
N ASN A 416 -0.03 -12.24 -17.08
CA ASN A 416 1.03 -13.12 -17.56
C ASN A 416 1.77 -13.82 -16.42
N LYS A 417 2.10 -13.09 -15.35
CA LYS A 417 2.72 -13.69 -14.16
C LYS A 417 1.77 -14.66 -13.45
N LEU A 418 0.48 -14.36 -13.36
CA LEU A 418 -0.50 -15.22 -12.70
C LEU A 418 -0.69 -16.57 -13.40
N LYS A 419 -0.47 -16.64 -14.73
CA LYS A 419 -0.56 -17.89 -15.50
C LYS A 419 0.42 -18.97 -15.06
N SER A 420 1.59 -18.63 -14.49
CA SER A 420 2.52 -19.64 -13.96
C SER A 420 2.04 -20.28 -12.65
N TYR A 421 1.08 -19.65 -11.97
CA TYR A 421 0.54 -20.09 -10.68
C TYR A 421 -0.87 -20.68 -10.78
N ALA A 422 -1.64 -20.27 -11.79
CA ALA A 422 -3.03 -20.68 -11.99
C ALA A 422 -3.15 -22.11 -12.55
N VAL A 423 -4.25 -22.77 -12.22
CA VAL A 423 -4.60 -24.09 -12.78
C VAL A 423 -4.93 -23.95 -14.27
N ALA A 424 -4.46 -24.91 -15.08
CA ALA A 424 -4.77 -24.96 -16.50
C ALA A 424 -6.30 -25.03 -16.73
N GLY A 425 -6.83 -24.16 -17.60
CA GLY A 425 -8.25 -24.11 -17.96
C GLY A 425 -9.08 -23.04 -17.22
N ILE A 426 -8.51 -22.34 -16.23
CA ILE A 426 -9.15 -21.19 -15.59
C ILE A 426 -8.60 -19.90 -16.19
N ASN A 427 -9.49 -19.01 -16.62
CA ASN A 427 -9.11 -17.68 -17.11
C ASN A 427 -9.27 -16.64 -16.01
N ALA A 428 -8.20 -15.94 -15.69
CA ALA A 428 -8.23 -14.77 -14.83
C ALA A 428 -8.55 -13.51 -15.64
N ASP A 429 -9.57 -12.78 -15.22
CA ASP A 429 -9.95 -11.47 -15.77
C ASP A 429 -9.81 -10.38 -14.71
N ILE A 430 -9.12 -9.30 -15.04
CA ILE A 430 -8.84 -8.21 -14.10
C ILE A 430 -9.78 -7.05 -14.44
N VAL A 431 -10.72 -6.77 -13.55
CA VAL A 431 -11.74 -5.73 -13.71
C VAL A 431 -11.49 -4.60 -12.72
N ASP A 432 -11.77 -3.37 -13.17
CA ASP A 432 -11.60 -2.18 -12.33
C ASP A 432 -12.46 -2.25 -11.07
N LEU A 433 -11.92 -1.67 -10.02
CA LEU A 433 -12.50 -1.64 -8.70
C LEU A 433 -13.77 -0.78 -8.65
N LYS A 434 -14.84 -1.29 -8.03
CA LYS A 434 -15.99 -0.46 -7.62
C LYS A 434 -15.79 -0.05 -6.16
N ILE A 435 -15.60 1.24 -5.89
CA ILE A 435 -15.34 1.74 -4.52
C ILE A 435 -16.62 2.27 -3.90
N LEU A 436 -16.98 1.78 -2.72
CA LEU A 436 -18.01 2.34 -1.85
C LEU A 436 -17.34 3.15 -0.76
N TYR A 437 -17.47 4.47 -0.82
CA TYR A 437 -16.96 5.36 0.20
C TYR A 437 -17.96 5.46 1.34
N VAL A 438 -17.49 5.28 2.56
CA VAL A 438 -18.23 5.60 3.78
C VAL A 438 -17.67 6.89 4.35
N GLU A 439 -18.53 7.88 4.51
CA GLU A 439 -18.23 9.19 5.08
C GLU A 439 -19.01 9.35 6.38
N LEU A 440 -18.46 10.12 7.32
CA LEU A 440 -19.11 10.42 8.58
C LEU A 440 -19.39 11.91 8.71
N HIS A 441 -20.51 12.21 9.35
CA HIS A 441 -20.76 13.52 9.93
C HIS A 441 -20.91 13.32 11.43
N SER A 442 -19.85 13.62 12.18
CA SER A 442 -19.80 13.42 13.63
C SER A 442 -19.87 14.75 14.36
N THR A 443 -20.84 14.88 15.25
CA THR A 443 -20.94 15.96 16.23
C THR A 443 -20.56 15.40 17.59
N VAL A 444 -19.38 15.80 18.08
CA VAL A 444 -18.77 15.30 19.31
C VAL A 444 -18.97 16.35 20.41
N TYR A 445 -19.57 15.92 21.51
CA TYR A 445 -19.79 16.71 22.71
C TYR A 445 -18.64 16.49 23.67
N TYR A 446 -18.05 17.58 24.17
CA TYR A 446 -16.93 17.52 25.09
C TYR A 446 -17.13 18.45 26.29
N ASN A 447 -16.51 18.06 27.40
CA ASN A 447 -16.47 18.83 28.62
C ASN A 447 -15.28 19.81 28.59
N SER A 448 -15.57 21.11 28.57
CA SER A 448 -14.52 22.14 28.48
C SER A 448 -13.69 22.29 29.76
N ALA A 449 -14.16 21.75 30.90
CA ALA A 449 -13.44 21.82 32.17
C ALA A 449 -12.22 20.90 32.21
N PHE A 450 -12.28 19.75 31.50
CA PHE A 450 -11.17 18.80 31.38
C PHE A 450 -10.26 19.12 30.20
N ASN A 451 -10.80 19.61 29.09
CA ASN A 451 -10.02 19.98 27.92
C ASN A 451 -10.50 21.32 27.35
N SER A 452 -9.63 22.32 27.37
CA SER A 452 -9.93 23.69 26.95
C SER A 452 -9.64 23.97 25.47
N ASN A 453 -8.98 23.05 24.74
CA ASN A 453 -8.58 23.25 23.35
C ASN A 453 -9.34 22.30 22.38
N PRO A 454 -10.48 22.75 21.81
CA PRO A 454 -11.27 21.92 20.90
C PRO A 454 -10.58 21.61 19.57
N ALA A 455 -9.64 22.45 19.12
CA ALA A 455 -8.94 22.22 17.85
C ALA A 455 -7.97 21.04 17.95
N GLU A 456 -7.27 20.93 19.08
CA GLU A 456 -6.40 19.79 19.37
C GLU A 456 -7.21 18.51 19.53
N LEU A 457 -8.31 18.55 20.29
CA LEU A 457 -9.19 17.39 20.44
C LEU A 457 -9.74 16.92 19.09
N LYS A 458 -10.14 17.84 18.22
CA LYS A 458 -10.54 17.53 16.84
C LYS A 458 -9.41 16.83 16.06
N SER A 459 -8.19 17.34 16.15
CA SER A 459 -7.03 16.73 15.47
C SER A 459 -6.72 15.33 15.99
N ARG A 460 -6.83 15.07 17.31
CA ARG A 460 -6.68 13.73 17.89
C ARG A 460 -7.76 12.77 17.40
N VAL A 461 -9.03 13.21 17.35
CA VAL A 461 -10.13 12.40 16.83
C VAL A 461 -9.94 12.10 15.34
N SER A 462 -9.56 13.09 14.53
CA SER A 462 -9.21 12.89 13.12
C SER A 462 -8.08 11.88 12.94
N SER A 463 -7.00 12.00 13.72
CA SER A 463 -5.85 11.09 13.67
C SER A 463 -6.22 9.66 14.08
N ALA A 464 -7.07 9.49 15.09
CA ALA A 464 -7.58 8.18 15.50
C ALA A 464 -8.45 7.54 14.41
N LEU A 465 -9.30 8.33 13.74
CA LEU A 465 -10.10 7.88 12.61
C LEU A 465 -9.23 7.52 11.39
N GLU A 466 -8.16 8.27 11.11
CA GLU A 466 -7.19 7.96 10.05
C GLU A 466 -6.38 6.69 10.34
N SER A 467 -5.95 6.51 11.59
CA SER A 467 -5.30 5.28 12.04
C SER A 467 -6.24 4.08 11.92
N TYR A 468 -7.52 4.24 12.25
CA TYR A 468 -8.51 3.20 12.07
C TYR A 468 -8.81 2.94 10.59
N ALA A 469 -8.89 3.98 9.76
CA ALA A 469 -9.07 3.88 8.31
C ALA A 469 -7.93 3.10 7.63
N SER A 470 -6.68 3.32 8.07
CA SER A 470 -5.51 2.60 7.54
C SER A 470 -5.40 1.15 8.03
N SER A 471 -6.23 0.74 8.99
CA SER A 471 -6.28 -0.66 9.43
C SER A 471 -6.91 -1.58 8.38
N ILE A 472 -6.33 -2.78 8.24
CA ILE A 472 -6.71 -3.79 7.23
C ILE A 472 -8.17 -4.27 7.42
N ASP A 473 -8.76 -4.09 8.61
CA ASP A 473 -10.08 -4.64 8.92
C ASP A 473 -11.24 -3.93 8.21
N ILE A 474 -11.06 -2.68 7.80
CA ILE A 474 -12.10 -1.86 7.13
C ILE A 474 -11.85 -1.78 5.64
N ASN A 475 -10.61 -1.47 5.25
CA ASN A 475 -10.16 -1.34 3.86
C ASN A 475 -9.91 -2.71 3.25
N LYS A 476 -10.96 -3.53 3.19
CA LYS A 476 -10.94 -4.83 2.55
C LYS A 476 -12.22 -5.07 1.78
N PHE A 477 -12.09 -5.88 0.74
CA PHE A 477 -13.24 -6.45 0.06
C PHE A 477 -14.05 -7.35 1.00
N GLY A 478 -15.38 -7.27 0.92
CA GLY A 478 -16.24 -7.94 1.90
C GLY A 478 -16.16 -7.33 3.31
N GLY A 479 -15.51 -6.17 3.46
CA GLY A 479 -15.41 -5.44 4.71
C GLY A 479 -16.79 -5.02 5.21
N ARG A 480 -16.97 -5.09 6.53
CA ARG A 480 -18.17 -4.57 7.20
C ARG A 480 -17.76 -3.36 8.02
N PHE A 481 -18.29 -2.21 7.65
CA PHE A 481 -18.27 -1.03 8.48
C PHE A 481 -19.20 -1.24 9.67
N LYS A 482 -18.64 -1.22 10.88
CA LYS A 482 -19.39 -1.42 12.13
C LYS A 482 -19.52 -0.08 12.83
N TYR A 483 -20.73 0.46 12.84
CA TYR A 483 -20.99 1.80 13.38
C TYR A 483 -20.63 1.92 14.86
N SER A 484 -20.99 0.91 15.66
CA SER A 484 -20.72 0.91 17.12
C SER A 484 -19.23 0.95 17.48
N LYS A 485 -18.38 0.32 16.68
CA LYS A 485 -16.93 0.33 16.90
C LYS A 485 -16.33 1.72 16.70
N ILE A 486 -16.88 2.49 15.76
CA ILE A 486 -16.42 3.86 15.48
C ILE A 486 -16.88 4.82 16.56
N LEU A 487 -18.11 4.65 17.05
CA LEU A 487 -18.57 5.40 18.22
C LEU A 487 -17.62 5.17 19.41
N GLN A 488 -17.37 3.91 19.73
CA GLN A 488 -16.44 3.55 20.81
C GLN A 488 -15.01 4.07 20.58
N LEU A 489 -14.54 4.09 19.32
CA LEU A 489 -13.23 4.63 19.01
C LEU A 489 -13.16 6.13 19.31
N ILE A 490 -14.16 6.90 18.87
CA ILE A 490 -14.25 8.35 19.12
C ILE A 490 -14.32 8.60 20.62
N ASP A 491 -15.17 7.87 21.35
CA ASP A 491 -15.36 8.05 22.80
C ASP A 491 -14.10 7.69 23.61
N ARG A 492 -13.23 6.80 23.10
CA ARG A 492 -11.98 6.39 23.75
C ARG A 492 -10.79 7.30 23.48
N VAL A 493 -10.92 8.30 22.59
CA VAL A 493 -9.79 9.19 22.26
C VAL A 493 -9.38 10.01 23.49
N ASP A 494 -10.35 10.49 24.27
CA ASP A 494 -10.12 11.36 25.41
C ASP A 494 -11.30 11.27 26.39
N ASP A 495 -11.00 11.19 27.69
CA ASP A 495 -12.01 11.09 28.75
C ASP A 495 -12.88 12.36 28.87
N SER A 496 -12.48 13.48 28.23
CA SER A 496 -13.29 14.71 28.16
C SER A 496 -14.50 14.60 27.23
N ILE A 497 -14.57 13.58 26.37
CA ILE A 497 -15.69 13.36 25.46
C ILE A 497 -16.87 12.79 26.24
N THR A 498 -18.01 13.50 26.23
CA THR A 498 -19.20 13.12 26.98
C THR A 498 -20.20 12.35 26.13
N SER A 499 -20.31 12.71 24.85
CA SER A 499 -21.24 12.10 23.91
C SER A 499 -20.83 12.34 22.47
N ASN A 500 -21.37 11.53 21.57
CA ASN A 500 -21.04 11.49 20.16
C ASN A 500 -22.32 11.18 19.38
N ILE A 501 -22.70 12.08 18.47
CA ILE A 501 -23.77 11.85 17.50
C ILE A 501 -23.14 11.79 16.12
N THR A 502 -22.95 10.58 15.60
CA THR A 502 -22.37 10.34 14.27
C THR A 502 -23.42 9.88 13.27
N LYS A 503 -23.41 10.46 12.06
CA LYS A 503 -24.26 10.07 10.93
C LYS A 503 -23.41 9.41 9.85
N VAL A 504 -23.91 8.31 9.29
CA VAL A 504 -23.22 7.54 8.24
C VAL A 504 -23.76 7.95 6.88
N ILE A 505 -22.85 8.22 5.95
CA ILE A 505 -23.15 8.60 4.58
C ILE A 505 -22.42 7.62 3.66
N ILE A 506 -23.12 7.10 2.65
CA ILE A 506 -22.49 6.25 1.63
C ILE A 506 -22.40 7.02 0.32
N ARG A 507 -21.24 6.92 -0.32
CA ARG A 507 -20.94 7.61 -1.58
C ARG A 507 -20.33 6.65 -2.59
N ARG A 508 -20.73 6.84 -3.84
CA ARG A 508 -20.16 6.16 -5.00
C ARG A 508 -19.82 7.19 -6.06
N ASP A 509 -18.65 7.02 -6.64
CA ASP A 509 -18.19 7.88 -7.72
C ASP A 509 -18.46 7.17 -9.04
N MET A 510 -19.12 7.88 -9.96
CA MET A 510 -19.42 7.40 -11.30
C MET A 510 -18.55 8.15 -12.31
N LYS A 511 -17.77 7.41 -13.10
CA LYS A 511 -17.01 7.98 -14.22
C LYS A 511 -17.90 8.11 -15.44
N VAL A 512 -17.97 9.31 -16.00
CA VAL A 512 -18.81 9.60 -17.16
C VAL A 512 -17.97 9.66 -18.44
N LEU A 513 -18.55 9.19 -19.53
CA LEU A 513 -18.03 9.39 -20.87
C LEU A 513 -18.59 10.72 -21.38
N ILE A 514 -17.71 11.72 -21.54
CA ILE A 514 -18.10 13.06 -22.01
C ILE A 514 -18.53 13.00 -23.48
N ASP A 515 -19.55 13.77 -23.82
CA ASP A 515 -20.08 13.96 -25.18
C ASP A 515 -20.55 12.67 -25.88
N GLN A 516 -20.78 11.60 -25.09
CA GLN A 516 -21.28 10.32 -25.58
C GLN A 516 -22.57 9.94 -24.85
N PHE A 517 -23.53 9.39 -25.61
CA PHE A 517 -24.71 8.76 -25.04
C PHE A 517 -24.31 7.43 -24.39
N ALA A 518 -24.45 7.34 -23.08
CA ALA A 518 -24.18 6.14 -22.30
C ALA A 518 -25.27 5.88 -21.27
N GLN A 519 -25.45 4.62 -20.91
CA GLN A 519 -26.28 4.17 -19.80
C GLN A 519 -25.35 3.86 -18.63
N TYR A 520 -25.76 4.23 -17.41
CA TYR A 520 -24.97 3.99 -16.21
C TYR A 520 -25.75 3.19 -15.18
N GLU A 521 -25.07 2.28 -14.51
CA GLU A 521 -25.62 1.46 -13.44
C GLU A 521 -24.71 1.58 -12.22
N LEU A 522 -25.31 1.92 -11.08
CA LEU A 522 -24.61 2.14 -9.83
C LEU A 522 -25.24 1.31 -8.72
N CYS A 523 -24.53 0.24 -8.33
CA CYS A 523 -24.98 -0.68 -7.28
C CYS A 523 -24.25 -0.39 -5.97
N PHE A 524 -24.95 0.09 -4.94
CA PHE A 524 -24.38 0.35 -3.60
C PHE A 524 -24.36 -0.89 -2.71
N GLY A 525 -25.16 -1.92 -3.04
CA GLY A 525 -25.22 -3.19 -2.31
C GLY A 525 -25.86 -3.12 -0.92
N ASN A 526 -26.32 -1.94 -0.51
CA ASN A 526 -26.97 -1.68 0.78
C ASN A 526 -28.30 -0.98 0.55
N ARG A 527 -29.27 -1.27 1.43
CA ARG A 527 -30.58 -0.62 1.40
C ARG A 527 -30.47 0.87 1.73
N PHE A 528 -31.26 1.68 1.06
CA PHE A 528 -31.37 3.11 1.34
C PHE A 528 -32.53 3.40 2.29
N TYR A 529 -32.31 4.36 3.18
CA TYR A 529 -33.39 4.93 3.97
C TYR A 529 -34.32 5.76 3.06
N ILE A 530 -35.64 5.53 3.17
CA ILE A 530 -36.62 6.20 2.32
C ILE A 530 -37.31 7.32 3.11
N ASN A 531 -36.97 8.57 2.80
CA ASN A 531 -37.75 9.72 3.23
C ASN A 531 -38.95 9.92 2.29
N PRO A 532 -40.20 9.95 2.79
CA PRO A 532 -41.37 10.26 1.99
C PRO A 532 -41.30 11.61 1.27
N GLU A 533 -40.55 12.60 1.77
CA GLU A 533 -40.44 13.90 1.10
C GLU A 533 -39.48 13.92 -0.12
N GLY A 534 -38.69 12.85 -0.33
CA GLY A 534 -37.63 12.79 -1.34
C GLY A 534 -36.28 13.27 -0.81
N PHE A 535 -35.30 13.47 -1.71
CA PHE A 535 -33.92 13.90 -1.41
C PHE A 535 -33.06 12.87 -0.65
N ASN A 536 -33.30 11.59 -0.88
CA ASN A 536 -32.51 10.50 -0.34
C ASN A 536 -31.17 10.34 -1.08
N ILE A 537 -31.17 10.63 -2.39
CA ILE A 537 -29.99 10.63 -3.25
C ILE A 537 -29.61 12.07 -3.58
N LYS A 538 -28.32 12.35 -3.49
CA LYS A 538 -27.73 13.65 -3.83
C LYS A 538 -26.55 13.44 -4.76
N SER A 539 -26.32 14.33 -5.71
CA SER A 539 -25.11 14.27 -6.55
C SER A 539 -24.35 15.60 -6.57
N THR A 540 -23.10 15.54 -7.05
CA THR A 540 -22.39 16.71 -7.54
C THR A 540 -23.01 17.25 -8.83
N GLY A 541 -22.72 18.51 -9.15
CA GLY A 541 -23.23 19.19 -10.35
C GLY A 541 -22.65 18.65 -11.66
N PHE A 542 -23.47 18.58 -12.70
CA PHE A 542 -23.06 18.23 -14.07
C PHE A 542 -23.95 18.94 -15.11
N THR A 543 -23.51 18.99 -16.36
CA THR A 543 -24.28 19.57 -17.48
C THR A 543 -24.59 18.51 -18.53
N ILE A 544 -25.72 18.66 -19.21
CA ILE A 544 -26.19 17.70 -20.23
C ILE A 544 -26.35 18.37 -21.59
N SER A 545 -26.33 17.58 -22.65
CA SER A 545 -26.66 18.08 -23.99
C SER A 545 -28.09 18.63 -24.02
N GLY A 546 -28.24 19.92 -24.37
CA GLY A 546 -29.53 20.62 -24.41
C GLY A 546 -29.83 21.56 -23.23
N SER A 547 -28.97 21.64 -22.22
CA SER A 547 -29.04 22.66 -21.16
C SER A 547 -27.65 23.09 -20.70
N ASN A 548 -27.41 24.40 -20.58
CA ASN A 548 -26.15 24.96 -20.08
C ASN A 548 -26.17 25.17 -18.55
N ASP A 549 -27.28 24.86 -17.88
CA ASP A 549 -27.41 25.00 -16.43
C ASP A 549 -26.78 23.81 -15.71
N ILE A 550 -26.20 24.06 -14.52
CA ILE A 550 -25.68 22.99 -13.66
C ILE A 550 -26.88 22.23 -13.07
N LEU A 551 -26.89 20.92 -13.28
CA LEU A 551 -27.91 19.99 -12.85
C LEU A 551 -27.40 19.13 -11.70
N PHE A 552 -28.32 18.75 -10.81
CA PHE A 552 -28.10 17.83 -9.70
C PHE A 552 -29.11 16.67 -9.80
N LEU A 553 -28.68 15.46 -9.44
CA LEU A 553 -29.57 14.31 -9.31
C LEU A 553 -30.25 14.35 -7.94
N THR A 554 -31.57 14.17 -7.96
CA THR A 554 -32.40 13.95 -6.78
C THR A 554 -33.42 12.86 -7.07
N ASP A 555 -33.96 12.23 -6.05
CA ASP A 555 -34.98 11.19 -6.16
C ASP A 555 -36.33 11.64 -5.59
N VAL A 556 -37.40 11.12 -6.21
CA VAL A 556 -38.75 11.17 -5.67
C VAL A 556 -39.27 9.73 -5.54
N PRO A 557 -39.47 9.21 -4.32
CA PRO A 557 -40.03 7.88 -4.11
C PRO A 557 -41.43 7.74 -4.71
N ASN A 558 -41.76 6.53 -5.19
CA ASN A 558 -43.11 6.26 -5.71
C ASN A 558 -44.13 6.28 -4.57
N LYS A 559 -45.17 7.11 -4.73
CA LYS A 559 -46.26 7.29 -3.77
C LYS A 559 -47.58 6.82 -4.35
N LYS A 560 -48.44 6.30 -3.48
CA LYS A 560 -49.87 6.14 -3.77
C LYS A 560 -50.55 7.51 -3.87
N PRO A 561 -51.75 7.59 -4.46
CA PRO A 561 -52.54 8.83 -4.50
C PRO A 561 -52.82 9.45 -3.12
N ASP A 562 -52.69 8.66 -2.05
CA ASP A 562 -52.86 9.02 -0.65
C ASP A 562 -51.59 9.62 0.01
N GLY A 563 -50.50 9.78 -0.75
CA GLY A 563 -49.23 10.33 -0.25
C GLY A 563 -48.36 9.35 0.55
N SER A 564 -48.88 8.18 0.89
CA SER A 564 -48.12 7.07 1.48
C SER A 564 -47.24 6.37 0.44
N LEU A 565 -46.11 5.80 0.89
CA LEU A 565 -45.21 5.03 0.04
C LEU A 565 -45.96 3.84 -0.58
N ASP A 566 -45.74 3.60 -1.86
CA ASP A 566 -46.47 2.55 -2.61
C ASP A 566 -46.11 1.12 -2.16
N GLY A 567 -45.05 0.97 -1.36
CA GLY A 567 -44.53 -0.31 -0.90
C GLY A 567 -43.71 -1.06 -1.96
N SER A 568 -43.60 -0.51 -3.16
CA SER A 568 -42.78 -1.05 -4.26
C SER A 568 -41.28 -0.88 -4.05
N GLY A 569 -40.86 -0.02 -3.13
CA GLY A 569 -39.43 0.20 -2.82
C GLY A 569 -38.64 0.85 -3.96
N LYS A 570 -39.32 1.51 -4.91
CA LYS A 570 -38.71 2.17 -6.07
C LYS A 570 -39.00 3.67 -6.09
N GLY A 571 -38.12 4.43 -6.74
CA GLY A 571 -38.24 5.87 -6.94
C GLY A 571 -37.82 6.29 -8.34
N ILE A 572 -38.24 7.48 -8.74
CA ILE A 572 -37.86 8.09 -10.03
C ILE A 572 -36.73 9.08 -9.76
N LEU A 573 -35.64 8.94 -10.52
CA LEU A 573 -34.51 9.86 -10.47
C LEU A 573 -34.79 11.06 -11.38
N SER A 574 -34.69 12.27 -10.85
CA SER A 574 -34.90 13.53 -11.57
C SER A 574 -33.62 14.38 -11.56
N ALA A 575 -33.38 15.11 -12.65
CA ALA A 575 -32.35 16.14 -12.68
C ALA A 575 -32.98 17.52 -12.48
N ILE A 576 -32.51 18.20 -11.44
CA ILE A 576 -33.00 19.51 -11.00
C ILE A 576 -31.90 20.56 -11.13
N THR A 577 -32.29 21.80 -11.38
CA THR A 577 -31.38 22.95 -11.27
C THR A 577 -31.91 23.95 -10.23
N ARG A 578 -31.01 24.79 -9.74
CA ARG A 578 -31.31 25.85 -8.78
C ARG A 578 -31.41 27.18 -9.51
N SER A 579 -32.57 27.81 -9.47
CA SER A 579 -32.76 29.16 -10.01
C SER A 579 -32.14 30.22 -9.08
N GLN A 580 -31.85 31.41 -9.61
CA GLN A 580 -31.26 32.56 -8.87
C GLN A 580 -32.07 33.00 -7.63
N LYS A 581 -33.33 32.57 -7.49
CA LYS A 581 -34.22 32.82 -6.33
C LYS A 581 -34.33 31.64 -5.36
N ASN A 582 -33.44 30.65 -5.43
CA ASN A 582 -33.48 29.46 -4.58
C ASN A 582 -34.68 28.51 -4.83
N GLU A 583 -35.44 28.73 -5.91
CA GLU A 583 -36.54 27.86 -6.33
C GLU A 583 -36.02 26.70 -7.20
N LEU A 584 -36.55 25.51 -6.94
CA LEU A 584 -36.17 24.27 -7.61
C LEU A 584 -36.91 24.13 -8.94
N LYS A 585 -36.15 24.07 -10.04
CA LYS A 585 -36.72 23.79 -11.37
C LYS A 585 -36.30 22.39 -11.81
N VAL A 586 -37.28 21.50 -11.95
CA VAL A 586 -37.07 20.17 -12.53
C VAL A 586 -36.92 20.34 -14.05
N ILE A 587 -35.74 20.05 -14.58
CA ILE A 587 -35.46 20.13 -16.03
C ILE A 587 -35.83 18.80 -16.68
N VAL A 588 -35.45 17.68 -16.06
CA VAL A 588 -35.80 16.33 -16.54
C VAL A 588 -36.43 15.53 -15.40
N LYS A 589 -37.70 15.16 -15.56
CA LYS A 589 -38.51 14.46 -14.54
C LYS A 589 -38.20 12.96 -14.40
N SER A 590 -37.55 12.34 -15.37
CA SER A 590 -37.23 10.90 -15.35
C SER A 590 -35.92 10.64 -16.08
N VAL A 591 -34.82 10.80 -15.36
CA VAL A 591 -33.45 10.52 -15.82
C VAL A 591 -33.09 9.04 -15.57
N GLY A 592 -33.79 8.40 -14.64
CA GLY A 592 -33.51 7.02 -14.25
C GLY A 592 -34.47 6.50 -13.20
N ILE A 593 -34.17 5.30 -12.70
CA ILE A 593 -34.92 4.60 -11.66
C ILE A 593 -33.97 4.27 -10.51
N VAL A 594 -34.49 4.37 -9.29
CA VAL A 594 -33.81 3.98 -8.05
C VAL A 594 -34.57 2.79 -7.45
N ASP A 595 -33.86 1.74 -7.09
CA ASP A 595 -34.34 0.65 -6.26
C ASP A 595 -33.73 0.78 -4.85
N TYR A 596 -34.53 1.20 -3.88
CA TYR A 596 -34.07 1.44 -2.51
C TYR A 596 -33.83 0.13 -1.74
N VAL A 597 -34.43 -0.99 -2.18
CA VAL A 597 -34.32 -2.30 -1.50
C VAL A 597 -33.06 -3.03 -1.91
N LYS A 598 -32.69 -2.97 -3.19
CA LYS A 598 -31.40 -3.48 -3.67
C LYS A 598 -30.25 -2.47 -3.49
N GLY A 599 -30.57 -1.17 -3.41
CA GLY A 599 -29.56 -0.11 -3.40
C GLY A 599 -28.96 0.11 -4.78
N GLU A 600 -29.78 0.07 -5.83
CA GLU A 600 -29.37 0.19 -7.22
C GLU A 600 -29.92 1.48 -7.85
N ILE A 601 -29.08 2.19 -8.59
CA ILE A 601 -29.46 3.37 -9.37
C ILE A 601 -29.16 3.07 -10.83
N ILE A 602 -30.20 3.12 -11.66
CA ILE A 602 -30.10 2.95 -13.11
C ILE A 602 -30.38 4.30 -13.76
N ILE A 603 -29.37 4.87 -14.39
CA ILE A 603 -29.48 6.09 -15.17
C ILE A 603 -29.65 5.70 -16.63
N ASN A 604 -30.74 6.15 -17.24
CA ASN A 604 -31.02 5.88 -18.65
C ASN A 604 -30.03 6.62 -19.56
N THR A 605 -30.12 6.40 -20.86
CA THR A 605 -29.26 7.03 -21.86
C THR A 605 -29.23 8.55 -21.70
N LEU A 606 -28.09 9.09 -21.27
CA LEU A 606 -27.85 10.51 -21.05
C LEU A 606 -26.54 10.92 -21.72
N ASN A 607 -26.51 12.12 -22.30
CA ASN A 607 -25.28 12.72 -22.83
C ASN A 607 -24.83 13.84 -21.89
N ILE A 608 -23.69 13.63 -21.21
CA ILE A 608 -23.11 14.53 -20.23
C ILE A 608 -21.97 15.30 -20.91
N THR A 609 -22.04 16.64 -20.87
CA THR A 609 -21.08 17.51 -21.57
C THR A 609 -19.95 17.98 -20.65
N LYS A 610 -20.22 18.16 -19.35
CA LYS A 610 -19.22 18.58 -18.36
C LYS A 610 -19.63 18.16 -16.95
N THR A 611 -18.65 17.86 -16.11
CA THR A 611 -18.83 17.65 -14.67
C THR A 611 -18.22 18.80 -13.87
N VAL A 612 -18.77 19.06 -12.68
CA VAL A 612 -18.20 20.03 -11.74
C VAL A 612 -17.06 19.39 -10.94
N ALA A 613 -17.15 18.10 -10.62
CA ALA A 613 -16.06 17.37 -9.99
C ALA A 613 -14.94 17.04 -11.01
N ALA A 614 -13.70 17.06 -10.54
CA ALA A 614 -12.52 16.79 -11.36
C ALA A 614 -12.51 15.35 -11.90
N ASN A 615 -11.78 15.12 -13.01
CA ASN A 615 -11.59 13.82 -13.66
C ASN A 615 -12.87 13.17 -14.20
N ASP A 616 -13.84 13.97 -14.64
CA ASP A 616 -15.06 13.49 -15.30
C ASP A 616 -15.87 12.54 -14.39
N LEU A 617 -15.93 12.89 -13.10
CA LEU A 617 -16.64 12.13 -12.07
C LEU A 617 -17.94 12.84 -11.68
N ILE A 618 -18.95 12.03 -11.36
CA ILE A 618 -20.14 12.46 -10.63
C ILE A 618 -20.17 11.66 -9.33
N GLU A 619 -20.05 12.35 -8.19
CA GLU A 619 -20.19 11.72 -6.89
C GLU A 619 -21.68 11.64 -6.54
N ILE A 620 -22.15 10.44 -6.22
CA ILE A 620 -23.53 10.19 -5.81
C ILE A 620 -23.53 9.72 -4.35
N GLN A 621 -24.24 10.47 -3.53
CA GLN A 621 -24.42 10.25 -2.10
C GLN A 621 -25.81 9.67 -1.83
N ALA A 622 -25.87 8.71 -0.91
CA ALA A 622 -27.11 8.16 -0.37
C ALA A 622 -27.01 7.93 1.15
N PHE A 623 -28.14 7.75 1.80
CA PHE A 623 -28.22 7.40 3.22
C PHE A 623 -28.62 5.94 3.38
N PRO A 624 -27.82 5.12 4.07
CA PRO A 624 -28.16 3.72 4.26
C PRO A 624 -29.29 3.59 5.29
N ASP A 625 -30.14 2.57 5.13
CA ASP A 625 -31.19 2.22 6.10
C ASP A 625 -30.61 1.67 7.41
N SER A 626 -29.46 0.99 7.30
CA SER A 626 -28.68 0.53 8.45
C SER A 626 -27.35 1.28 8.53
N ASN A 627 -26.95 1.71 9.72
CA ASN A 627 -25.66 2.35 9.95
C ASN A 627 -24.46 1.40 9.74
N ASP A 628 -24.70 0.09 9.77
CA ASP A 628 -23.69 -0.91 9.42
C ASP A 628 -23.66 -1.11 7.90
N VAL A 629 -22.63 -0.57 7.25
CA VAL A 629 -22.47 -0.66 5.79
C VAL A 629 -21.67 -1.90 5.42
N LEU A 630 -22.15 -2.64 4.43
CA LEU A 630 -21.50 -3.84 3.91
C LEU A 630 -20.88 -3.56 2.54
N GLY A 631 -19.59 -3.87 2.38
CA GLY A 631 -19.01 -4.07 1.06
C GLY A 631 -19.40 -5.45 0.55
N LEU A 632 -20.13 -5.53 -0.57
CA LEU A 632 -20.33 -6.80 -1.26
C LEU A 632 -19.04 -7.26 -1.95
N LYS A 633 -19.04 -8.46 -2.53
CA LYS A 633 -17.84 -9.12 -3.07
C LYS A 633 -17.14 -8.32 -4.18
N ASP A 634 -17.89 -7.54 -4.95
CA ASP A 634 -17.39 -6.67 -6.02
C ASP A 634 -17.22 -5.20 -5.58
N LEU A 635 -17.54 -4.87 -4.32
CA LEU A 635 -17.51 -3.52 -3.78
C LEU A 635 -16.43 -3.37 -2.71
N TYR A 636 -15.45 -2.53 -3.00
CA TYR A 636 -14.41 -2.19 -2.04
C TYR A 636 -14.90 -1.08 -1.12
N LEU A 637 -15.09 -1.40 0.16
CA LEU A 637 -15.45 -0.42 1.15
C LEU A 637 -14.21 0.36 1.56
N THR A 638 -14.25 1.68 1.41
CA THR A 638 -13.20 2.59 1.89
C THR A 638 -13.82 3.59 2.85
N PHE A 639 -13.23 3.69 4.04
CA PHE A 639 -13.61 4.76 4.95
C PHE A 639 -12.86 6.05 4.58
N ASN A 640 -13.58 7.07 4.14
CA ASN A 640 -12.98 8.33 3.69
C ASN A 640 -12.97 9.36 4.83
N THR A 641 -11.79 9.58 5.40
CA THR A 641 -11.58 10.56 6.47
C THR A 641 -11.49 11.99 5.96
N SER A 642 -11.02 12.23 4.73
CA SER A 642 -10.81 13.59 4.20
C SER A 642 -12.11 14.37 4.02
N ASN A 643 -13.19 13.69 3.63
CA ASN A 643 -14.53 14.29 3.49
C ASN A 643 -15.39 14.13 4.75
N THR A 644 -14.87 13.51 5.81
CA THR A 644 -15.59 13.35 7.06
C THR A 644 -15.62 14.68 7.81
N THR A 645 -16.80 15.11 8.19
CA THR A 645 -17.01 16.38 8.91
C THR A 645 -17.11 16.12 10.41
N ILE A 646 -16.18 16.70 11.16
CA ILE A 646 -16.14 16.62 12.63
C ILE A 646 -16.41 17.99 13.20
N ASN A 647 -17.53 18.09 13.92
CA ASN A 647 -17.98 19.29 14.60
C ASN A 647 -17.85 19.06 16.11
N MET A 648 -17.09 19.93 16.78
CA MET A 648 -16.94 19.88 18.24
C MET A 648 -17.95 20.84 18.87
N VAL A 649 -18.83 20.31 19.71
CA VAL A 649 -19.84 21.08 20.44
C VAL A 649 -19.53 21.00 21.93
N LYS A 650 -19.58 22.13 22.61
CA LYS A 650 -19.39 22.16 24.06
C LYS A 650 -20.62 21.57 24.75
N ASP A 651 -20.40 20.64 25.66
CA ASP A 651 -21.44 20.14 26.55
C ASP A 651 -21.58 21.09 27.76
N VAL A 652 -22.55 22.00 27.69
CA VAL A 652 -22.79 23.00 28.76
C VAL A 652 -23.27 22.39 30.08
N ILE A 653 -23.83 21.18 30.06
CA ILE A 653 -24.29 20.48 31.28
C ILE A 653 -23.09 19.85 31.98
N ALA A 654 -22.33 19.03 31.26
CA ALA A 654 -21.16 18.36 31.82
C ALA A 654 -20.04 19.35 32.20
N SER A 655 -19.95 20.48 31.49
CA SER A 655 -19.02 21.57 31.82
C SER A 655 -19.45 22.42 33.03
N GLY A 656 -20.64 22.17 33.60
CA GLY A 656 -21.15 22.88 34.78
C GLY A 656 -21.63 24.32 34.52
N GLU A 657 -21.85 24.71 33.26
CA GLU A 657 -22.34 26.05 32.89
C GLU A 657 -23.87 26.16 32.94
N ASP A 658 -24.59 25.08 32.65
CA ASP A 658 -26.05 25.00 32.80
C ASP A 658 -26.45 23.79 33.65
N VAL A 659 -26.98 24.05 34.84
CA VAL A 659 -27.44 23.03 35.80
C VAL A 659 -28.85 22.52 35.44
N SER A 660 -29.60 23.26 34.61
CA SER A 660 -31.02 23.00 34.32
C SER A 660 -31.26 22.20 33.03
N GLY A 661 -30.28 22.14 32.12
CA GLY A 661 -30.38 21.46 30.83
C GLY A 661 -31.35 22.12 29.82
N VAL A 662 -32.04 23.20 30.20
CA VAL A 662 -33.02 23.88 29.34
C VAL A 662 -32.31 24.59 28.19
N VAL A 663 -31.14 25.19 28.43
CA VAL A 663 -30.36 25.87 27.38
C VAL A 663 -29.74 24.84 26.43
N PHE A 664 -29.33 23.68 26.95
CA PHE A 664 -28.82 22.57 26.14
C PHE A 664 -29.85 22.11 25.08
N SER A 665 -31.11 21.92 25.49
CA SER A 665 -32.18 21.47 24.60
C SER A 665 -32.55 22.47 23.49
N ARG A 666 -32.30 23.77 23.72
CA ARG A 666 -32.67 24.84 22.78
C ARG A 666 -31.56 25.15 21.78
N ASP A 667 -30.31 25.24 22.24
CA ASP A 667 -29.23 25.86 21.46
C ASP A 667 -28.12 24.87 21.03
N TYR A 668 -28.01 23.70 21.69
CA TYR A 668 -26.91 22.73 21.48
C TYR A 668 -27.36 21.35 21.00
N TYR A 669 -28.67 21.13 20.84
CA TYR A 669 -29.24 19.87 20.41
C TYR A 669 -29.03 19.64 18.90
N THR A 670 -28.36 18.54 18.54
CA THR A 670 -28.19 18.16 17.13
C THR A 670 -29.09 16.98 16.78
N SER A 671 -29.85 17.10 15.69
CA SER A 671 -30.71 16.02 15.21
C SER A 671 -29.88 14.83 14.74
N SER A 672 -30.31 13.61 15.06
CA SER A 672 -29.71 12.37 14.53
C SER A 672 -30.01 12.15 13.04
N TYR A 673 -30.98 12.87 12.46
CA TYR A 673 -31.36 12.75 11.05
C TYR A 673 -30.68 13.83 10.18
N SER A 674 -30.36 13.50 8.94
CA SER A 674 -29.70 14.37 7.95
C SER A 674 -30.71 14.85 6.90
N ASN A 675 -31.58 15.79 7.26
CA ASN A 675 -32.63 16.29 6.35
C ASN A 675 -32.41 17.77 5.99
N GLY A 676 -32.70 18.13 4.72
CA GLY A 676 -33.05 19.51 4.33
C GLY A 676 -32.19 20.19 3.25
N GLU A 677 -30.96 19.74 2.98
CA GLU A 677 -30.12 20.36 1.92
C GLU A 677 -30.08 19.51 0.65
N LEU A 678 -30.30 20.17 -0.49
CA LEU A 678 -30.33 19.56 -1.83
C LEU A 678 -28.97 19.18 -2.40
N GLU A 679 -27.96 19.96 -2.05
CA GLU A 679 -26.62 19.85 -2.65
C GLU A 679 -25.69 19.13 -1.68
N ARG A 680 -24.78 18.35 -2.26
CA ARG A 680 -23.55 17.96 -1.59
C ARG A 680 -22.62 19.18 -1.62
N LYS A 681 -22.28 19.72 -0.44
CA LYS A 681 -21.34 20.84 -0.28
C LYS A 681 -19.90 20.37 -0.32
#